data_AF-A0A920HX97-F1
#
_entry.id   AF-A0A920HX97-F1
#
_cell.length_a   1.000
_cell.length_b   1.000
_cell.length_c   1.000
_cell.angle_alpha   90.00
_cell.angle_beta   90.00
_cell.angle_gamma   90.00
#
_symmetry.space_group_name_H-M   'P 1'
#
loop_
_entity.id
_entity.type
_entity.pdbx_description
1 polymer ?
#
loop_
_entity_poly.entity_id
_entity_poly.type
_entity_poly.pdbx_seq_one_letter_code
_entity_poly.pdbx_strand_id
1 'polypeptide(L)'
;MDSLAINYNVSANVDDGSCIMPLTGCTDSTAYNYNPFANIDDGSCTPVIFGCLDFNAANFNPLANTSDGSCWYCVYGCIDSSAFNFDPLATCNDSTCIPFIYGCTDPLAANFNINANTDDGSCLSAIYGCTDSLATNFDPTANIDNGSCYTCGFSNPSWFVDTTNLDSCQAFAALSISSNNGGLLSYNWNTLIGTYTSIPSFSWAQNLCIGVYSITVEDALGCIYSDTITIGNVVLGCTDPTAVNYNPSATLNDGSCCLPAPIDLTVGSWNVSYDWGCTGSPSNYYFTYNNVGVWSNFSQSGLWEMCGNNYTHTYFVDQTVYTGLYNNGVITGTMSNPNSSLTGCFTITLDSSSVVLGCNDITAINYDTNAQVDDGSCIYPIFGCTDSTACNFDVQANTDDGSCLIISGCTDALALNYDSSACIDDGSCAYSTACTTPTPTGIHAVDTIHTRVRIKWDNMSSSSCTPNQYRIQYRVQGTSAWSNKNVLNTSNCGPFNQTGKLLTNLIPGTTYEYRVKAWYCYTTGSSTWSSIQTFATLSECPNVGNFNVISPLSSRAVFTWDDSNGPYSFVRIKLRVDTISNPTGSDWQNAGGFGVNYGTWSRTKNGLVAGVRYRGQSRTWCDPSGGPYKSASWTPLIFGHSLLV
;
A
#
# COMPACT_ATOMS: atom_id res chain seq x y z
N MET A 1 -71.81 -47.64 102.13
CA MET A 1 -71.06 -48.89 102.00
C MET A 1 -71.38 -49.43 100.63
N ASP A 2 -70.42 -49.40 99.70
CA ASP A 2 -70.61 -49.87 98.33
C ASP A 2 -70.11 -51.32 98.21
N SER A 3 -70.92 -52.20 97.62
CA SER A 3 -70.54 -53.59 97.32
C SER A 3 -69.51 -53.74 96.19
N LEU A 4 -69.19 -52.66 95.47
CA LEU A 4 -68.19 -52.62 94.41
C LEU A 4 -66.80 -52.15 94.89
N ALA A 5 -66.66 -51.76 96.16
CA ALA A 5 -65.36 -51.43 96.75
C ALA A 5 -64.54 -52.71 97.02
N ILE A 6 -63.23 -52.69 96.73
CA ILE A 6 -62.33 -53.85 96.86
C ILE A 6 -62.24 -54.32 98.33
N ASN A 7 -62.36 -53.40 99.29
CA ASN A 7 -62.35 -53.67 100.73
C ASN A 7 -63.76 -53.79 101.34
N TYR A 8 -64.79 -54.09 100.56
CA TYR A 8 -66.16 -54.27 101.05
C TYR A 8 -66.26 -55.36 102.15
N ASN A 9 -66.79 -54.97 103.31
CA ASN A 9 -67.07 -55.88 104.43
C ASN A 9 -68.57 -55.91 104.75
N VAL A 10 -69.21 -57.05 104.48
CA VAL A 10 -70.65 -57.31 104.73
C VAL A 10 -71.08 -57.17 106.19
N SER A 11 -70.14 -57.10 107.14
CA SER A 11 -70.41 -56.97 108.58
C SER A 11 -70.38 -55.52 109.08
N ALA A 12 -69.97 -54.56 108.23
CA ALA A 12 -70.02 -53.14 108.58
C ALA A 12 -71.47 -52.63 108.58
N ASN A 13 -71.75 -51.61 109.41
CA ASN A 13 -73.08 -51.00 109.53
C ASN A 13 -73.06 -49.46 109.57
N VAL A 14 -71.87 -48.86 109.46
CA VAL A 14 -71.62 -47.42 109.32
C VAL A 14 -70.55 -47.26 108.24
N ASP A 15 -70.66 -46.22 107.42
CA ASP A 15 -69.66 -45.87 106.41
C ASP A 15 -68.71 -44.80 106.97
N ASP A 16 -67.41 -45.08 106.95
CA ASP A 16 -66.35 -44.17 107.41
C ASP A 16 -65.59 -43.50 106.25
N GLY A 17 -65.98 -43.76 105.00
CA GLY A 17 -65.32 -43.25 103.80
C GLY A 17 -64.06 -44.01 103.38
N SER A 18 -63.72 -45.14 104.03
CA SER A 18 -62.52 -45.94 103.71
C SER A 18 -62.64 -46.81 102.43
N CYS A 19 -63.73 -46.70 101.66
CA CYS A 19 -63.98 -47.52 100.47
C CYS A 19 -62.94 -47.28 99.35
N ILE A 20 -62.22 -48.33 98.97
CA ILE A 20 -61.26 -48.32 97.85
C ILE A 20 -61.95 -48.85 96.60
N MET A 21 -62.18 -47.98 95.61
CA MET A 21 -62.78 -48.38 94.34
C MET A 21 -61.74 -49.05 93.41
N PRO A 22 -62.16 -50.01 92.57
CA PRO A 22 -61.31 -50.57 91.53
C PRO A 22 -61.01 -49.52 90.45
N LEU A 23 -59.72 -49.29 90.19
CA LEU A 23 -59.24 -48.53 89.04
C LEU A 23 -58.35 -49.45 88.20
N THR A 24 -58.80 -49.74 86.98
CA THR A 24 -58.11 -50.62 86.04
C THR A 24 -57.07 -49.86 85.22
N GLY A 25 -55.98 -50.54 84.90
CA GLY A 25 -54.91 -50.04 84.04
C GLY A 25 -53.61 -50.79 84.34
N CYS A 26 -52.61 -50.65 83.47
CA CYS A 26 -51.32 -51.31 83.68
C CYS A 26 -50.70 -50.99 85.06
N THR A 27 -50.52 -52.02 85.90
CA THR A 27 -49.91 -51.89 87.24
C THR A 27 -48.41 -52.19 87.28
N ASP A 28 -47.81 -52.62 86.16
CA ASP A 28 -46.36 -52.83 86.06
C ASP A 28 -45.63 -51.49 85.93
N SER A 29 -44.85 -51.12 86.96
CA SER A 29 -44.08 -49.87 87.01
C SER A 29 -42.91 -49.78 86.01
N THR A 30 -42.68 -50.82 85.21
CA THR A 30 -41.67 -50.85 84.13
C THR A 30 -42.27 -50.72 82.73
N ALA A 31 -43.60 -50.72 82.60
CA ALA A 31 -44.30 -50.54 81.34
C ALA A 31 -44.46 -49.06 80.96
N TYR A 32 -44.52 -48.78 79.66
CA TYR A 32 -44.57 -47.42 79.12
C TYR A 32 -45.85 -46.64 79.52
N ASN A 33 -46.98 -47.35 79.66
CA ASN A 33 -48.27 -46.80 80.06
C ASN A 33 -48.69 -47.19 81.50
N TYR A 34 -47.70 -47.35 82.40
CA TYR A 34 -47.95 -47.57 83.83
C TYR A 34 -48.87 -46.50 84.43
N ASN A 35 -49.90 -46.93 85.17
CA ASN A 35 -50.78 -46.04 85.92
C ASN A 35 -50.55 -46.22 87.44
N PRO A 36 -49.92 -45.26 88.14
CA PRO A 36 -49.63 -45.38 89.57
C PRO A 36 -50.86 -45.34 90.48
N PHE A 37 -52.05 -45.09 89.93
CA PHE A 37 -53.32 -45.18 90.66
C PHE A 37 -54.10 -46.46 90.35
N ALA A 38 -53.68 -47.26 89.36
CA ALA A 38 -54.33 -48.52 89.06
C ALA A 38 -54.06 -49.54 90.17
N ASN A 39 -55.10 -50.26 90.58
CA ASN A 39 -55.05 -51.30 91.61
C ASN A 39 -55.52 -52.67 91.10
N ILE A 40 -55.89 -52.76 89.82
CA ILE A 40 -56.17 -54.00 89.08
C ILE A 40 -55.54 -53.86 87.70
N ASP A 41 -54.66 -54.80 87.33
CA ASP A 41 -54.11 -54.87 85.98
C ASP A 41 -55.20 -55.31 84.98
N ASP A 42 -55.28 -54.61 83.85
CA ASP A 42 -56.16 -54.95 82.72
C ASP A 42 -55.41 -55.57 81.54
N GLY A 43 -54.09 -55.77 81.67
CA GLY A 43 -53.25 -56.31 80.61
C GLY A 43 -52.92 -55.30 79.51
N SER A 44 -53.21 -54.01 79.71
CA SER A 44 -52.86 -52.93 78.77
C SER A 44 -51.37 -52.59 78.73
N CYS A 45 -50.53 -53.23 79.56
CA CYS A 45 -49.11 -52.94 79.68
C CYS A 45 -48.35 -53.08 78.36
N THR A 46 -47.81 -51.96 77.87
CA THR A 46 -46.94 -51.88 76.70
C THR A 46 -45.47 -51.86 77.11
N PRO A 47 -44.59 -52.66 76.48
CA PRO A 47 -43.18 -52.68 76.83
C PRO A 47 -42.51 -51.37 76.45
N VAL A 48 -41.55 -50.92 77.27
CA VAL A 48 -40.66 -49.80 76.93
C VAL A 48 -39.71 -50.25 75.81
N ILE A 49 -39.84 -49.64 74.63
CA ILE A 49 -38.95 -49.85 73.48
C ILE A 49 -38.14 -48.58 73.28
N PHE A 50 -36.84 -48.69 73.54
CA PHE A 50 -35.86 -47.63 73.40
C PHE A 50 -35.43 -47.41 71.95
N GLY A 51 -35.22 -46.15 71.58
CA GLY A 51 -34.64 -45.74 70.30
C GLY A 51 -35.01 -44.30 69.95
N CYS A 52 -34.49 -43.80 68.82
CA CYS A 52 -34.82 -42.45 68.37
C CYS A 52 -36.28 -42.32 67.90
N LEU A 53 -36.99 -41.31 68.41
CA LEU A 53 -38.39 -41.00 68.09
C LEU A 53 -38.58 -39.90 67.03
N ASP A 54 -37.52 -39.18 66.64
CA ASP A 54 -37.62 -38.13 65.60
C ASP A 54 -37.50 -38.74 64.21
N PHE A 55 -38.52 -38.55 63.37
CA PHE A 55 -38.59 -39.10 62.02
C PHE A 55 -37.57 -38.53 61.02
N ASN A 56 -36.87 -37.44 61.39
CA ASN A 56 -35.82 -36.81 60.58
C ASN A 56 -34.41 -37.29 60.98
N ALA A 57 -34.29 -38.06 62.07
CA ALA A 57 -33.02 -38.66 62.47
C ALA A 57 -32.64 -39.83 61.58
N ALA A 58 -31.35 -39.96 61.27
CA ALA A 58 -30.79 -41.02 60.44
C ALA A 58 -30.93 -42.43 61.07
N ASN A 59 -31.16 -42.50 62.38
CA ASN A 59 -31.46 -43.71 63.14
C ASN A 59 -32.86 -43.74 63.78
N PHE A 60 -33.84 -43.05 63.17
CA PHE A 60 -35.25 -43.15 63.56
C PHE A 60 -35.70 -44.61 63.69
N ASN A 61 -36.25 -44.98 64.85
CA ASN A 61 -36.80 -46.31 65.10
C ASN A 61 -38.34 -46.22 65.15
N PRO A 62 -39.07 -46.61 64.08
CA PRO A 62 -40.53 -46.53 64.05
C PRO A 62 -41.24 -47.49 65.02
N LEU A 63 -40.51 -48.32 65.77
CA LEU A 63 -41.03 -49.20 66.81
C LEU A 63 -40.68 -48.72 68.24
N ALA A 64 -39.89 -47.66 68.39
CA ALA A 64 -39.59 -47.09 69.70
C ALA A 64 -40.80 -46.28 70.22
N ASN A 65 -41.04 -46.34 71.53
CA ASN A 65 -42.00 -45.49 72.24
C ASN A 65 -41.33 -44.57 73.27
N THR A 66 -40.07 -44.84 73.61
CA THR A 66 -39.30 -44.13 74.63
C THR A 66 -37.95 -43.72 74.04
N SER A 67 -37.63 -42.42 74.11
CA SER A 67 -36.33 -41.94 73.63
C SER A 67 -35.21 -42.35 74.59
N ASP A 68 -34.17 -42.96 74.04
CA ASP A 68 -32.89 -43.23 74.70
C ASP A 68 -31.86 -42.11 74.49
N GLY A 69 -32.23 -41.05 73.76
CA GLY A 69 -31.33 -39.98 73.36
C GLY A 69 -30.37 -40.34 72.22
N SER A 70 -30.53 -41.50 71.57
CA SER A 70 -29.64 -41.95 70.49
C SER A 70 -29.78 -41.21 69.16
N CYS A 71 -30.74 -40.29 69.03
CA CYS A 71 -31.04 -39.56 67.80
C CYS A 71 -29.82 -38.82 67.23
N TRP A 72 -29.38 -39.19 66.03
CA TRP A 72 -28.41 -38.44 65.24
C TRP A 72 -28.96 -38.13 63.84
N TYR A 73 -28.48 -37.03 63.24
CA TYR A 73 -29.00 -36.51 61.98
C TYR A 73 -27.94 -36.58 60.89
N CYS A 74 -28.35 -36.86 59.65
CA CYS A 74 -27.47 -36.80 58.50
C CYS A 74 -26.93 -35.38 58.30
N VAL A 75 -25.61 -35.22 58.37
CA VAL A 75 -24.90 -34.13 57.70
C VAL A 75 -24.63 -34.64 56.28
N TYR A 76 -25.26 -34.02 55.30
CA TYR A 76 -25.18 -34.42 53.90
C TYR A 76 -24.00 -33.75 53.21
N GLY A 77 -23.19 -34.57 52.53
CA GLY A 77 -22.02 -34.14 51.76
C GLY A 77 -21.25 -35.34 51.24
N CYS A 78 -20.12 -35.12 50.56
CA CYS A 78 -19.29 -36.21 50.07
C CYS A 78 -18.49 -36.86 51.22
N ILE A 79 -18.75 -38.14 51.50
CA ILE A 79 -18.05 -38.93 52.55
C ILE A 79 -16.79 -39.67 52.04
N ASP A 80 -16.48 -39.57 50.75
CA ASP A 80 -15.29 -40.22 50.16
C ASP A 80 -14.06 -39.33 50.35
N SER A 81 -13.12 -39.76 51.20
CA SER A 81 -11.90 -39.02 51.50
C SER A 81 -10.88 -38.97 50.34
N SER A 82 -11.18 -39.61 49.22
CA SER A 82 -10.45 -39.49 47.95
C SER A 82 -11.12 -38.54 46.94
N ALA A 83 -12.18 -37.83 47.33
CA ALA A 83 -12.85 -36.81 46.53
C ALA A 83 -12.35 -35.39 46.81
N PHE A 84 -12.35 -34.55 45.78
CA PHE A 84 -11.96 -33.13 45.80
C PHE A 84 -12.81 -32.28 46.75
N ASN A 85 -14.10 -32.62 46.89
CA ASN A 85 -15.06 -31.96 47.78
C ASN A 85 -15.45 -32.84 48.99
N PHE A 86 -14.53 -33.68 49.47
CA PHE A 86 -14.72 -34.43 50.72
C PHE A 86 -15.09 -33.49 51.88
N ASP A 87 -16.20 -33.79 52.56
CA ASP A 87 -16.61 -33.09 53.78
C ASP A 87 -16.31 -33.99 55.00
N PRO A 88 -15.32 -33.64 55.84
CA PRO A 88 -14.98 -34.43 57.03
C PRO A 88 -16.04 -34.36 58.14
N LEU A 89 -17.10 -33.57 57.98
CA LEU A 89 -18.26 -33.51 58.86
C LEU A 89 -19.47 -34.27 58.29
N ALA A 90 -19.45 -34.67 57.02
CA ALA A 90 -20.55 -35.41 56.41
C ALA A 90 -20.66 -36.83 56.99
N THR A 91 -21.88 -37.19 57.39
CA THR A 91 -22.22 -38.51 57.96
C THR A 91 -23.09 -39.34 57.00
N CYS A 92 -23.62 -38.73 55.93
CA CYS A 92 -24.43 -39.39 54.91
C CYS A 92 -24.05 -38.87 53.52
N ASN A 93 -23.77 -39.77 52.57
CA ASN A 93 -23.43 -39.40 51.19
C ASN A 93 -24.64 -38.81 50.45
N ASP A 94 -24.49 -37.63 49.87
CA ASP A 94 -25.47 -36.98 49.00
C ASP A 94 -25.23 -37.24 47.49
N SER A 95 -24.18 -38.00 47.17
CA SER A 95 -23.69 -38.28 45.81
C SER A 95 -23.05 -37.08 45.08
N THR A 96 -22.66 -36.02 45.79
CA THR A 96 -21.98 -34.85 45.18
C THR A 96 -20.46 -35.03 44.98
N CYS A 97 -19.90 -36.21 45.28
CA CYS A 97 -18.46 -36.47 45.20
C CYS A 97 -17.84 -36.21 43.81
N ILE A 98 -16.85 -35.32 43.76
CA ILE A 98 -16.06 -34.94 42.58
C ILE A 98 -14.66 -35.57 42.71
N PRO A 99 -14.13 -36.30 41.72
CA PRO A 99 -12.76 -36.83 41.79
C PRO A 99 -11.70 -35.72 41.64
N PHE A 100 -10.52 -35.91 42.22
CA PHE A 100 -9.36 -35.07 41.89
C PHE A 100 -8.96 -35.29 40.42
N ILE A 101 -8.88 -34.21 39.65
CA ILE A 101 -8.37 -34.20 38.28
C ILE A 101 -7.17 -33.25 38.26
N TYR A 102 -5.99 -33.84 38.07
CA TYR A 102 -4.71 -33.14 38.11
C TYR A 102 -4.34 -32.52 36.76
N GLY A 103 -3.59 -31.42 36.82
CA GLY A 103 -3.01 -30.71 35.68
C GLY A 103 -3.05 -29.21 35.90
N CYS A 104 -2.33 -28.45 35.06
CA CYS A 104 -2.29 -27.01 35.18
C CYS A 104 -3.69 -26.35 35.16
N THR A 105 -4.02 -25.62 36.22
CA THR A 105 -5.32 -24.92 36.38
C THR A 105 -5.28 -23.43 35.99
N ASP A 106 -4.10 -22.87 35.67
CA ASP A 106 -3.96 -21.48 35.20
C ASP A 106 -4.44 -21.35 33.75
N PRO A 107 -5.52 -20.59 33.46
CA PRO A 107 -6.04 -20.39 32.10
C PRO A 107 -5.12 -19.56 31.19
N LEU A 108 -4.00 -19.03 31.69
CA LEU A 108 -2.98 -18.31 30.93
C LEU A 108 -1.72 -19.15 30.63
N ALA A 109 -1.69 -20.42 31.06
CA ALA A 109 -0.58 -21.33 30.79
C ALA A 109 -0.71 -22.06 29.44
N ALA A 110 0.42 -22.37 28.80
CA ALA A 110 0.48 -23.05 27.51
C ALA A 110 -0.06 -24.50 27.54
N ASN A 111 -0.14 -25.11 28.72
CA ASN A 111 -0.66 -26.46 28.96
C ASN A 111 -1.88 -26.47 29.89
N PHE A 112 -2.65 -25.38 29.94
CA PHE A 112 -3.90 -25.29 30.70
C PHE A 112 -4.84 -26.48 30.42
N ASN A 113 -5.25 -27.16 31.49
CA ASN A 113 -6.23 -28.24 31.43
C ASN A 113 -7.57 -27.76 32.00
N ILE A 114 -8.51 -27.41 31.11
CA ILE A 114 -9.88 -26.99 31.46
C ILE A 114 -10.67 -27.99 32.32
N ASN A 115 -10.24 -29.26 32.37
CA ASN A 115 -10.87 -30.30 33.19
C ASN A 115 -10.16 -30.51 34.54
N ALA A 116 -8.98 -29.92 34.75
CA ALA A 116 -8.28 -30.02 36.03
C ALA A 116 -8.99 -29.17 37.09
N ASN A 117 -9.18 -29.75 38.27
CA ASN A 117 -9.63 -29.03 39.47
C ASN A 117 -8.50 -28.83 40.49
N THR A 118 -7.35 -29.48 40.27
CA THR A 118 -6.22 -29.49 41.20
C THR A 118 -4.92 -29.29 40.42
N ASP A 119 -4.19 -28.22 40.73
CA ASP A 119 -2.87 -27.99 40.14
C ASP A 119 -1.85 -29.03 40.64
N ASP A 120 -1.10 -29.59 39.70
CA ASP A 120 0.04 -30.50 39.95
C ASP A 120 1.39 -29.78 39.82
N GLY A 121 1.39 -28.48 39.56
CA GLY A 121 2.59 -27.67 39.34
C GLY A 121 3.16 -27.82 37.93
N SER A 122 2.42 -28.41 36.98
CA SER A 122 2.86 -28.58 35.59
C SER A 122 2.79 -27.31 34.74
N CYS A 123 2.23 -26.20 35.25
CA CYS A 123 1.97 -24.99 34.47
C CYS A 123 3.22 -24.40 33.79
N LEU A 124 3.13 -24.22 32.46
CA LEU A 124 4.14 -23.61 31.61
C LEU A 124 3.68 -22.22 31.16
N SER A 125 4.50 -21.18 31.36
CA SER A 125 4.19 -19.82 30.92
C SER A 125 3.95 -19.74 29.41
N ALA A 126 2.84 -19.14 28.98
CA ALA A 126 2.53 -18.93 27.57
C ALA A 126 3.46 -17.89 26.92
N ILE A 127 4.18 -18.29 25.87
CA ILE A 127 4.99 -17.40 25.02
C ILE A 127 4.51 -17.59 23.58
N TYR A 128 3.92 -16.53 23.02
CA TYR A 128 3.27 -16.54 21.72
C TYR A 128 4.22 -16.03 20.61
N GLY A 129 4.46 -16.87 19.60
CA GLY A 129 5.30 -16.54 18.45
C GLY A 129 5.20 -17.64 17.38
N CYS A 130 5.98 -17.55 16.31
CA CYS A 130 6.06 -18.64 15.35
C CYS A 130 6.91 -19.78 15.90
N THR A 131 6.36 -20.98 16.04
CA THR A 131 7.09 -22.16 16.57
C THR A 131 7.71 -23.06 15.49
N ASP A 132 7.55 -22.76 14.20
CA ASP A 132 8.18 -23.51 13.10
C ASP A 132 9.62 -23.05 12.87
N SER A 133 10.59 -23.92 13.17
CA SER A 133 12.03 -23.65 13.05
C SER A 133 12.54 -23.49 11.61
N LEU A 134 11.68 -23.70 10.59
CA LEU A 134 11.98 -23.43 9.18
C LEU A 134 11.39 -22.09 8.68
N ALA A 135 10.62 -21.39 9.51
CA ALA A 135 10.06 -20.08 9.16
C ALA A 135 11.10 -18.95 9.28
N THR A 136 10.98 -17.94 8.43
CA THR A 136 11.84 -16.74 8.43
C THR A 136 11.68 -15.89 9.70
N ASN A 137 10.54 -16.00 10.40
CA ASN A 137 10.23 -15.32 11.65
C ASN A 137 10.09 -16.28 12.85
N PHE A 138 10.75 -17.42 12.82
CA PHE A 138 10.80 -18.37 13.94
C PHE A 138 11.21 -17.69 15.25
N ASP A 139 10.42 -17.89 16.30
CA ASP A 139 10.73 -17.48 17.66
C ASP A 139 11.15 -18.71 18.49
N PRO A 140 12.46 -18.88 18.80
CA PRO A 140 12.95 -20.01 19.59
C PRO A 140 12.53 -19.98 21.07
N THR A 141 11.84 -18.92 21.52
CA THR A 141 11.26 -18.82 22.86
C THR A 141 9.76 -19.12 22.89
N ALA A 142 9.08 -19.11 21.74
CA ALA A 142 7.66 -19.39 21.65
C ALA A 142 7.34 -20.86 21.96
N ASN A 143 6.27 -21.07 22.72
CA ASN A 143 5.71 -22.39 23.02
C ASN A 143 4.21 -22.51 22.66
N ILE A 144 3.59 -21.42 22.20
CA ILE A 144 2.29 -21.43 21.55
C ILE A 144 2.43 -20.75 20.18
N ASP A 145 2.07 -21.48 19.11
CA ASP A 145 1.98 -20.89 17.78
C ASP A 145 0.83 -19.87 17.73
N ASN A 146 1.15 -18.65 17.32
CA ASN A 146 0.17 -17.60 17.05
C ASN A 146 -0.25 -17.51 15.56
N GLY A 147 0.21 -18.45 14.73
CA GLY A 147 -0.10 -18.54 13.31
C GLY A 147 0.67 -17.55 12.43
N SER A 148 1.77 -16.97 12.94
CA SER A 148 2.53 -15.93 12.24
C SER A 148 3.62 -16.45 11.28
N CYS A 149 3.89 -17.75 11.22
CA CYS A 149 5.00 -18.33 10.46
C CYS A 149 4.93 -18.07 8.94
N TYR A 150 6.02 -17.59 8.34
CA TYR A 150 6.17 -17.37 6.88
C TYR A 150 7.58 -17.69 6.34
N THR A 151 7.79 -17.64 5.01
CA THR A 151 9.11 -17.91 4.38
C THR A 151 9.46 -17.00 3.20
N CYS A 152 10.75 -16.65 3.05
CA CYS A 152 11.31 -16.02 1.83
C CYS A 152 12.05 -17.05 0.91
N GLY A 153 12.47 -16.68 -0.32
CA GLY A 153 13.04 -17.62 -1.34
C GLY A 153 12.48 -17.54 -2.80
N PHE A 154 12.81 -16.47 -3.52
CA PHE A 154 11.99 -15.74 -4.51
C PHE A 154 11.58 -16.42 -5.85
N SER A 155 10.86 -15.63 -6.66
CA SER A 155 10.38 -16.05 -7.97
C SER A 155 11.52 -16.17 -9.02
N ASN A 156 11.23 -16.63 -10.25
CA ASN A 156 12.21 -16.76 -11.32
C ASN A 156 12.14 -15.51 -12.24
N PRO A 157 13.01 -14.50 -12.04
CA PRO A 157 12.94 -13.22 -12.73
C PRO A 157 13.54 -13.22 -14.13
N SER A 158 13.21 -12.16 -14.86
CA SER A 158 13.86 -11.58 -16.03
C SER A 158 13.06 -10.32 -16.44
N TRP A 159 13.31 -9.78 -17.64
CA TRP A 159 13.14 -8.36 -17.92
C TRP A 159 12.69 -7.99 -19.35
N PHE A 160 11.44 -7.60 -19.59
CA PHE A 160 11.12 -6.91 -20.86
C PHE A 160 11.76 -5.52 -20.82
N VAL A 161 12.62 -5.29 -21.80
CA VAL A 161 13.35 -4.05 -22.01
C VAL A 161 13.23 -3.73 -23.48
N ASP A 162 12.83 -2.50 -23.77
CA ASP A 162 12.62 -1.98 -25.10
C ASP A 162 13.42 -0.69 -25.23
N THR A 163 14.47 -0.73 -26.06
CA THR A 163 15.35 0.40 -26.34
C THR A 163 15.13 0.96 -27.75
N THR A 164 13.98 0.68 -28.39
CA THR A 164 13.69 1.12 -29.77
C THR A 164 13.72 2.63 -29.95
N ASN A 165 13.42 3.39 -28.89
CA ASN A 165 13.44 4.85 -28.85
C ASN A 165 14.47 5.39 -27.84
N LEU A 166 15.66 4.77 -27.77
CA LEU A 166 16.72 5.14 -26.83
C LEU A 166 17.23 6.58 -27.05
N ASP A 167 17.50 6.93 -28.31
CA ASP A 167 18.09 8.23 -28.68
C ASP A 167 17.14 9.42 -28.43
N SER A 168 15.85 9.15 -28.25
CA SER A 168 14.82 10.13 -27.86
C SER A 168 14.41 10.03 -26.39
N CYS A 169 15.19 9.33 -25.54
CA CYS A 169 14.91 9.13 -24.11
C CYS A 169 13.56 8.44 -23.82
N GLN A 170 13.11 7.54 -24.69
CA GLN A 170 11.82 6.85 -24.59
C GLN A 170 11.94 5.32 -24.45
N ALA A 171 13.07 4.83 -23.93
CA ALA A 171 13.20 3.41 -23.60
C ALA A 171 12.29 2.99 -22.43
N PHE A 172 11.88 1.73 -22.41
CA PHE A 172 11.03 1.11 -21.40
C PHE A 172 11.75 -0.10 -20.81
N ALA A 173 11.74 -0.26 -19.48
CA ALA A 173 12.31 -1.42 -18.80
C ALA A 173 11.46 -1.82 -17.61
N ALA A 174 11.42 -3.12 -17.31
CA ALA A 174 10.55 -3.63 -16.25
C ALA A 174 11.02 -4.99 -15.71
N LEU A 175 11.11 -5.11 -14.38
CA LEU A 175 11.59 -6.30 -13.65
C LEU A 175 10.46 -7.33 -13.46
N SER A 176 10.71 -8.34 -12.63
CA SER A 176 9.86 -9.34 -11.97
C SER A 176 9.42 -9.27 -10.46
N ILE A 177 8.88 -10.43 -9.99
CA ILE A 177 8.85 -11.03 -8.63
C ILE A 177 7.55 -10.87 -7.73
N SER A 178 6.62 -11.89 -7.60
CA SER A 178 5.26 -11.78 -6.91
C SER A 178 5.23 -11.86 -5.37
N SER A 179 4.26 -12.44 -4.63
CA SER A 179 4.53 -13.14 -3.33
C SER A 179 3.45 -14.18 -2.97
N ASN A 180 3.84 -15.22 -2.21
CA ASN A 180 2.99 -16.34 -1.73
C ASN A 180 2.73 -16.27 -0.23
N ASN A 181 3.62 -15.58 0.49
CA ASN A 181 3.19 -14.82 1.66
C ASN A 181 2.04 -13.88 1.26
N GLY A 182 2.02 -13.46 -0.02
CA GLY A 182 1.27 -12.29 -0.46
C GLY A 182 1.97 -11.05 0.09
N GLY A 183 1.20 -9.99 0.34
CA GLY A 183 1.73 -8.75 0.90
C GLY A 183 2.33 -7.82 -0.14
N LEU A 184 1.94 -6.53 -0.11
CA LEU A 184 2.44 -5.50 -1.03
C LEU A 184 3.90 -5.22 -0.73
N LEU A 185 4.57 -4.60 -1.66
CA LEU A 185 5.46 -5.28 -2.59
C LEU A 185 6.03 -4.18 -3.46
N SER A 186 6.70 -3.26 -2.76
CA SER A 186 6.98 -1.92 -3.24
C SER A 186 8.01 -1.97 -4.37
N TYR A 187 8.11 -0.88 -5.12
CA TYR A 187 9.25 -0.65 -6.00
C TYR A 187 9.94 0.63 -5.64
N ASN A 188 11.26 0.60 -5.76
CA ASN A 188 12.05 1.80 -5.89
C ASN A 188 12.98 1.67 -7.09
N TRP A 189 12.78 2.51 -8.10
CA TRP A 189 13.69 2.67 -9.23
C TRP A 189 14.63 3.84 -8.97
N ASN A 190 15.92 3.68 -9.29
CA ASN A 190 16.91 4.74 -9.11
C ASN A 190 17.80 4.84 -10.36
N THR A 191 17.93 6.05 -10.90
CA THR A 191 18.99 6.38 -11.87
C THR A 191 20.32 6.42 -11.12
N LEU A 192 21.29 5.61 -11.55
CA LEU A 192 22.66 5.61 -11.00
C LEU A 192 23.60 6.45 -11.86
N ILE A 193 23.43 6.41 -13.19
CA ILE A 193 24.15 7.23 -14.17
C ILE A 193 23.18 7.54 -15.32
N GLY A 194 23.18 8.77 -15.81
CA GLY A 194 22.27 9.26 -16.86
C GLY A 194 21.51 10.52 -16.42
N THR A 195 20.70 11.07 -17.30
CA THR A 195 19.74 12.13 -16.95
C THR A 195 18.62 11.56 -16.05
N TYR A 196 18.36 12.22 -14.92
CA TYR A 196 17.38 11.77 -13.93
C TYR A 196 15.94 11.98 -14.42
N THR A 197 15.24 10.88 -14.74
CA THR A 197 13.80 10.89 -14.99
C THR A 197 13.05 10.30 -13.78
N SER A 198 12.30 11.15 -13.07
CA SER A 198 11.57 10.80 -11.85
C SER A 198 10.29 10.01 -12.14
N ILE A 199 10.38 8.69 -12.15
CA ILE A 199 9.26 7.79 -12.45
C ILE A 199 9.34 6.51 -11.57
N PRO A 200 8.23 5.80 -11.30
CA PRO A 200 7.70 5.79 -9.93
C PRO A 200 7.87 4.45 -9.20
N SER A 201 7.16 4.30 -8.08
CA SER A 201 6.91 3.04 -7.36
C SER A 201 6.06 2.04 -8.16
N PHE A 202 6.45 1.76 -9.40
CA PHE A 202 5.85 0.78 -10.28
C PHE A 202 6.89 -0.23 -10.79
N SER A 203 6.32 -1.28 -11.35
CA SER A 203 6.93 -2.40 -12.02
C SER A 203 7.88 -2.06 -13.15
N TRP A 204 7.48 -1.02 -13.87
CA TRP A 204 8.06 -0.61 -15.11
C TRP A 204 8.43 0.87 -15.00
N ALA A 205 9.53 1.22 -15.64
CA ALA A 205 9.90 2.59 -15.91
C ALA A 205 9.91 2.78 -17.43
N GLN A 206 9.32 3.88 -17.87
CA GLN A 206 9.33 4.36 -19.26
C GLN A 206 10.20 5.62 -19.33
N ASN A 207 10.28 6.29 -20.47
CA ASN A 207 11.07 7.52 -20.64
C ASN A 207 12.51 7.39 -20.09
N LEU A 208 13.12 6.22 -20.30
CA LEU A 208 14.48 5.94 -19.88
C LEU A 208 15.44 6.46 -20.96
N CYS A 209 16.43 7.24 -20.52
CA CYS A 209 17.56 7.67 -21.32
C CYS A 209 18.69 6.65 -21.26
N ILE A 210 19.75 6.90 -22.05
CA ILE A 210 21.02 6.19 -21.94
C ILE A 210 21.58 6.32 -20.50
N GLY A 211 21.87 5.19 -19.86
CA GLY A 211 22.14 5.18 -18.41
C GLY A 211 22.13 3.81 -17.75
N VAL A 212 22.30 3.81 -16.43
CA VAL A 212 22.28 2.63 -15.56
C VAL A 212 21.23 2.84 -14.47
N TYR A 213 20.35 1.85 -14.31
CA TYR A 213 19.22 1.92 -13.38
C TYR A 213 19.20 0.70 -12.47
N SER A 214 18.87 0.91 -11.19
CA SER A 214 18.59 -0.17 -10.25
C SER A 214 17.12 -0.20 -9.88
N ILE A 215 16.63 -1.38 -9.53
CA ILE A 215 15.31 -1.55 -8.94
C ILE A 215 15.43 -2.40 -7.67
N THR A 216 14.70 -2.00 -6.64
CA THR A 216 14.51 -2.76 -5.40
C THR A 216 13.04 -3.08 -5.22
N VAL A 217 12.74 -4.29 -4.76
CA VAL A 217 11.38 -4.84 -4.68
C VAL A 217 11.18 -5.55 -3.33
N GLU A 218 10.17 -5.18 -2.54
CA GLU A 218 10.06 -5.55 -1.10
C GLU A 218 8.63 -5.91 -0.67
N ASP A 219 8.35 -7.17 -0.29
CA ASP A 219 7.01 -7.62 0.20
C ASP A 219 6.63 -7.19 1.61
N ALA A 220 5.35 -7.36 1.97
CA ALA A 220 4.80 -6.76 3.19
C ALA A 220 5.29 -7.43 4.48
N LEU A 221 6.09 -8.49 4.35
CA LEU A 221 6.79 -9.14 5.45
C LEU A 221 8.30 -8.83 5.43
N GLY A 222 8.71 -7.83 4.64
CA GLY A 222 10.09 -7.35 4.51
C GLY A 222 10.99 -8.26 3.69
N CYS A 223 10.47 -9.25 2.94
CA CYS A 223 11.31 -10.00 2.01
C CYS A 223 11.75 -9.05 0.87
N ILE A 224 13.06 -8.84 0.65
CA ILE A 224 13.60 -7.98 -0.42
C ILE A 224 14.24 -8.80 -1.56
N TYR A 225 14.07 -8.33 -2.80
CA TYR A 225 14.90 -8.67 -3.97
C TYR A 225 15.25 -7.42 -4.77
N SER A 226 16.48 -7.39 -5.30
CA SER A 226 17.03 -6.27 -6.05
C SER A 226 17.76 -6.78 -7.29
N ASP A 227 17.66 -6.04 -8.39
CA ASP A 227 18.36 -6.33 -9.64
C ASP A 227 18.66 -5.02 -10.39
N THR A 228 19.51 -5.07 -11.40
CA THR A 228 20.02 -3.88 -12.12
C THR A 228 19.92 -4.04 -13.62
N ILE A 229 19.61 -2.94 -14.32
CA ILE A 229 19.52 -2.92 -15.79
C ILE A 229 20.27 -1.73 -16.38
N THR A 230 21.07 -2.00 -17.41
CA THR A 230 21.77 -0.99 -18.21
C THR A 230 20.97 -0.72 -19.48
N ILE A 231 20.81 0.55 -19.82
CA ILE A 231 20.07 1.03 -20.98
C ILE A 231 21.07 1.79 -21.88
N GLY A 232 21.53 1.15 -22.95
CA GLY A 232 22.54 1.71 -23.86
C GLY A 232 24.00 1.62 -23.36
N ASN A 233 24.84 2.60 -23.71
CA ASN A 233 26.30 2.58 -23.55
C ASN A 233 26.86 3.95 -23.07
N VAL A 234 27.63 3.97 -21.97
CA VAL A 234 27.83 5.18 -21.14
C VAL A 234 29.32 5.55 -20.96
N VAL A 235 29.67 6.80 -21.27
CA VAL A 235 31.02 7.42 -21.14
C VAL A 235 30.87 8.91 -20.74
N LEU A 236 31.79 9.48 -19.95
CA LEU A 236 31.66 10.83 -19.36
C LEU A 236 32.63 11.89 -19.93
N GLY A 237 32.23 13.17 -19.90
CA GLY A 237 33.07 14.36 -20.17
C GLY A 237 32.29 15.54 -20.77
N CYS A 238 32.90 16.70 -21.00
CA CYS A 238 32.25 17.81 -21.74
C CYS A 238 31.88 17.36 -23.17
N THR A 239 30.58 17.32 -23.49
CA THR A 239 30.05 16.86 -24.79
C THR A 239 29.81 17.97 -25.81
N ASP A 240 30.10 19.24 -25.49
CA ASP A 240 29.85 20.38 -26.38
C ASP A 240 31.05 20.61 -27.33
N PRO A 241 30.91 20.42 -28.66
CA PRO A 241 32.01 20.61 -29.61
C PRO A 241 32.44 22.06 -29.82
N THR A 242 31.65 23.03 -29.34
CA THR A 242 31.96 24.47 -29.41
C THR A 242 32.71 24.97 -28.19
N ALA A 243 32.72 24.19 -27.10
CA ALA A 243 33.45 24.50 -25.88
C ALA A 243 34.96 24.33 -26.07
N VAL A 244 35.74 25.20 -25.44
CA VAL A 244 37.21 25.24 -25.54
C VAL A 244 37.87 23.97 -24.96
N ASN A 245 37.11 23.16 -24.21
CA ASN A 245 37.54 21.94 -23.53
C ASN A 245 36.69 20.69 -23.86
N TYR A 246 36.16 20.60 -25.09
CA TYR A 246 35.41 19.45 -25.60
C TYR A 246 36.12 18.08 -25.46
N ASN A 247 35.35 17.03 -25.16
CA ASN A 247 35.79 15.62 -25.19
C ASN A 247 34.93 14.79 -26.17
N PRO A 248 35.46 14.37 -27.34
CA PRO A 248 34.70 13.65 -28.38
C PRO A 248 34.37 12.18 -28.03
N SER A 249 34.86 11.64 -26.92
CA SER A 249 34.56 10.27 -26.48
C SER A 249 33.42 10.20 -25.45
N ALA A 250 32.91 11.34 -24.97
CA ALA A 250 31.85 11.38 -23.97
C ALA A 250 30.47 11.11 -24.57
N THR A 251 29.67 10.24 -23.95
CA THR A 251 28.25 10.01 -24.30
C THR A 251 27.27 10.63 -23.28
N LEU A 252 27.80 11.25 -22.21
CA LEU A 252 27.04 11.99 -21.20
C LEU A 252 27.89 13.13 -20.62
N ASN A 253 27.27 14.31 -20.46
CA ASN A 253 27.94 15.54 -20.02
C ASN A 253 28.16 15.59 -18.49
N ASP A 254 29.28 16.16 -18.05
CA ASP A 254 29.67 16.30 -16.63
C ASP A 254 29.58 17.75 -16.07
N GLY A 255 29.17 18.71 -16.90
CA GLY A 255 29.03 20.13 -16.55
C GLY A 255 30.30 20.97 -16.69
N SER A 256 31.40 20.43 -17.24
CA SER A 256 32.71 21.10 -17.26
C SER A 256 32.96 22.10 -18.40
N CYS A 257 32.03 22.26 -19.35
CA CYS A 257 32.26 23.01 -20.60
C CYS A 257 32.44 24.54 -20.41
N CYS A 258 33.52 25.12 -20.96
CA CYS A 258 33.74 26.57 -21.06
C CYS A 258 33.52 27.07 -22.50
N LEU A 259 32.67 28.09 -22.67
CA LEU A 259 32.28 28.64 -23.96
C LEU A 259 33.23 29.75 -24.46
N PRO A 260 33.38 29.93 -25.79
CA PRO A 260 34.12 31.04 -26.38
C PRO A 260 33.64 32.43 -25.94
N ALA A 261 34.50 33.43 -26.09
CA ALA A 261 34.15 34.83 -25.79
C ALA A 261 33.17 35.39 -26.85
N PRO A 262 32.15 36.17 -26.43
CA PRO A 262 31.10 36.72 -27.30
C PRO A 262 31.51 37.98 -28.09
N ILE A 263 32.74 38.48 -27.89
CA ILE A 263 33.27 39.68 -28.56
C ILE A 263 34.79 39.63 -28.64
N ASP A 264 35.36 40.08 -29.76
CA ASP A 264 36.80 40.32 -29.85
C ASP A 264 37.13 41.69 -29.24
N LEU A 265 37.69 41.67 -28.04
CA LEU A 265 38.11 42.87 -27.32
C LEU A 265 39.34 43.56 -27.97
N THR A 266 40.07 42.89 -28.87
CA THR A 266 41.26 43.48 -29.53
C THR A 266 40.94 44.49 -30.63
N VAL A 267 39.67 44.62 -31.01
CA VAL A 267 39.18 45.58 -32.01
C VAL A 267 38.90 46.96 -31.39
N GLY A 268 39.33 48.02 -32.07
CA GLY A 268 38.99 49.41 -31.73
C GLY A 268 39.67 49.98 -30.48
N SER A 269 39.21 51.15 -30.05
CA SER A 269 39.59 51.77 -28.77
C SER A 269 38.44 51.70 -27.79
N TRP A 270 38.74 51.39 -26.53
CA TRP A 270 37.75 51.19 -25.48
C TRP A 270 37.93 52.24 -24.38
N ASN A 271 36.81 52.72 -23.82
CA ASN A 271 36.81 53.61 -22.66
C ASN A 271 36.38 52.83 -21.41
N VAL A 272 37.14 52.96 -20.31
CA VAL A 272 36.68 52.57 -18.97
C VAL A 272 36.26 53.81 -18.18
N SER A 273 34.99 53.84 -17.80
CA SER A 273 34.44 54.70 -16.76
C SER A 273 34.53 53.96 -15.42
N TYR A 274 35.24 54.49 -14.42
CA TYR A 274 35.34 53.85 -13.10
C TYR A 274 35.20 54.81 -11.90
N ASP A 275 34.71 54.27 -10.78
CA ASP A 275 34.39 55.02 -9.57
C ASP A 275 34.72 54.18 -8.31
N TRP A 276 35.64 54.67 -7.47
CA TRP A 276 35.99 54.05 -6.19
C TRP A 276 34.92 54.36 -5.14
N GLY A 277 34.28 53.32 -4.62
CA GLY A 277 33.10 53.47 -3.75
C GLY A 277 31.78 53.79 -4.48
N CYS A 278 31.76 53.82 -5.82
CA CYS A 278 30.55 54.03 -6.63
C CYS A 278 29.77 55.31 -6.27
N THR A 279 30.50 56.42 -6.13
CA THR A 279 30.01 57.70 -5.62
C THR A 279 29.20 58.55 -6.62
N GLY A 280 29.17 58.16 -7.90
CA GLY A 280 28.56 58.93 -8.99
C GLY A 280 29.50 59.96 -9.62
N SER A 281 30.81 59.83 -9.41
CA SER A 281 31.87 60.74 -9.90
C SER A 281 32.95 59.97 -10.69
N PRO A 282 32.59 59.33 -11.82
CA PRO A 282 33.51 58.44 -12.52
C PRO A 282 34.67 59.15 -13.23
N SER A 283 35.85 58.54 -13.18
CA SER A 283 36.99 58.89 -14.03
C SER A 283 36.95 58.05 -15.32
N ASN A 284 37.30 58.66 -16.46
CA ASN A 284 37.24 58.02 -17.78
C ASN A 284 38.63 57.93 -18.42
N TYR A 285 38.97 56.76 -18.97
CA TYR A 285 40.25 56.51 -19.64
C TYR A 285 40.11 55.59 -20.85
N TYR A 286 40.72 56.01 -21.96
CA TYR A 286 40.80 55.23 -23.20
C TYR A 286 42.02 54.30 -23.25
N PHE A 287 41.88 53.16 -23.91
CA PHE A 287 42.91 52.13 -24.05
C PHE A 287 42.64 51.17 -25.22
N THR A 288 43.56 50.23 -25.44
CA THR A 288 43.42 49.09 -26.36
C THR A 288 43.81 47.77 -25.66
N TYR A 289 43.11 46.68 -25.95
CA TYR A 289 43.56 45.33 -25.61
C TYR A 289 44.53 44.81 -26.69
N ASN A 290 45.38 43.83 -26.36
CA ASN A 290 46.18 43.09 -27.34
C ASN A 290 45.96 41.57 -27.27
N ASN A 291 46.32 40.90 -28.36
CA ASN A 291 46.12 39.46 -28.62
C ASN A 291 46.99 38.54 -27.73
N VAL A 292 47.77 39.09 -26.80
CA VAL A 292 48.59 38.33 -25.82
C VAL A 292 47.95 38.37 -24.42
N GLY A 293 46.65 38.65 -24.35
CA GLY A 293 45.91 38.75 -23.08
C GLY A 293 46.29 39.97 -22.24
N VAL A 294 46.99 40.97 -22.81
CA VAL A 294 47.44 42.16 -22.07
C VAL A 294 46.65 43.41 -22.47
N TRP A 295 46.20 44.14 -21.46
CA TRP A 295 45.62 45.48 -21.55
C TRP A 295 46.72 46.54 -21.37
N SER A 296 46.65 47.67 -22.09
CA SER A 296 47.62 48.77 -21.88
C SER A 296 47.07 50.16 -22.18
N ASN A 297 47.42 51.10 -21.30
CA ASN A 297 47.39 52.54 -21.52
C ASN A 297 48.84 53.08 -21.38
N PHE A 298 49.12 54.33 -21.77
CA PHE A 298 50.45 54.99 -21.77
C PHE A 298 51.19 55.03 -20.40
N SER A 299 50.67 54.42 -19.34
CA SER A 299 51.31 54.37 -18.02
C SER A 299 51.03 53.09 -17.20
N GLN A 300 50.19 52.16 -17.65
CA GLN A 300 49.77 50.97 -16.87
C GLN A 300 49.39 49.78 -17.77
N SER A 301 49.49 48.56 -17.24
CA SER A 301 49.10 47.31 -17.92
C SER A 301 48.64 46.20 -16.95
N GLY A 302 47.93 45.19 -17.48
CA GLY A 302 47.40 44.03 -16.76
C GLY A 302 46.99 42.88 -17.68
N LEU A 303 46.65 41.71 -17.10
CA LEU A 303 46.14 40.53 -17.82
C LEU A 303 44.61 40.51 -17.87
N TRP A 304 44.00 39.96 -18.93
CA TRP A 304 42.56 39.72 -19.04
C TRP A 304 42.21 38.31 -19.54
N GLU A 305 41.04 37.81 -19.14
CA GLU A 305 40.47 36.51 -19.54
C GLU A 305 38.94 36.60 -19.69
N MET A 306 38.38 35.74 -20.56
CA MET A 306 36.95 35.59 -20.82
C MET A 306 36.56 34.10 -20.89
N CYS A 307 35.49 33.68 -20.21
CA CYS A 307 34.81 32.40 -20.43
C CYS A 307 33.30 32.65 -20.52
N GLY A 308 32.74 32.48 -21.72
CA GLY A 308 31.44 33.06 -22.07
C GLY A 308 31.40 34.57 -21.78
N ASN A 309 30.34 35.04 -21.11
CA ASN A 309 30.17 36.44 -20.74
C ASN A 309 31.00 36.89 -19.52
N ASN A 310 31.71 35.99 -18.83
CA ASN A 310 32.42 36.32 -17.59
C ASN A 310 33.78 36.95 -17.90
N TYR A 311 33.96 38.21 -17.51
CA TYR A 311 35.20 38.98 -17.69
C TYR A 311 36.00 39.05 -16.39
N THR A 312 37.31 38.77 -16.46
CA THR A 312 38.26 39.03 -15.39
C THR A 312 39.49 39.77 -15.92
N HIS A 313 39.98 40.76 -15.17
CA HIS A 313 41.24 41.47 -15.45
C HIS A 313 42.01 41.79 -14.17
N THR A 314 43.34 41.72 -14.22
CA THR A 314 44.23 41.98 -13.07
C THR A 314 45.39 42.88 -13.47
N TYR A 315 45.51 44.04 -12.82
CA TYR A 315 46.63 44.97 -13.00
C TYR A 315 47.95 44.39 -12.47
N PHE A 316 49.06 44.55 -13.22
CA PHE A 316 50.37 44.08 -12.75
C PHE A 316 50.93 44.88 -11.57
N VAL A 317 50.68 46.20 -11.54
CA VAL A 317 51.40 47.16 -10.68
C VAL A 317 50.92 47.12 -9.23
N ASP A 318 49.60 47.06 -9.01
CA ASP A 318 48.97 47.14 -7.68
C ASP A 318 48.09 45.91 -7.33
N GLN A 319 47.99 44.95 -8.27
CA GLN A 319 47.15 43.76 -8.22
C GLN A 319 45.64 44.05 -8.08
N THR A 320 45.15 45.23 -8.50
CA THR A 320 43.70 45.47 -8.54
C THR A 320 43.04 44.52 -9.54
N VAL A 321 42.08 43.73 -9.05
CA VAL A 321 41.29 42.78 -9.84
C VAL A 321 39.95 43.42 -10.20
N TYR A 322 39.55 43.25 -11.45
CA TYR A 322 38.29 43.68 -12.05
C TYR A 322 37.52 42.43 -12.45
N THR A 323 36.32 42.23 -11.92
CA THR A 323 35.42 41.14 -12.29
C THR A 323 34.11 41.71 -12.78
N GLY A 324 33.60 41.23 -13.92
CA GLY A 324 32.42 41.78 -14.54
C GLY A 324 31.74 40.83 -15.52
N LEU A 325 30.63 41.30 -16.08
CA LEU A 325 29.87 40.60 -17.11
C LEU A 325 29.83 41.45 -18.37
N TYR A 326 30.10 40.81 -19.52
CA TYR A 326 29.80 41.37 -20.83
C TYR A 326 28.29 41.26 -21.10
N ASN A 327 27.70 42.36 -21.58
CA ASN A 327 26.31 42.45 -22.02
C ASN A 327 26.20 43.55 -23.10
N ASN A 328 25.81 43.16 -24.33
CA ASN A 328 25.48 44.05 -25.44
C ASN A 328 26.45 45.24 -25.65
N GLY A 329 27.73 44.94 -25.93
CA GLY A 329 28.76 45.95 -26.19
C GLY A 329 29.36 46.63 -24.95
N VAL A 330 28.89 46.28 -23.75
CA VAL A 330 29.32 46.87 -22.48
C VAL A 330 29.82 45.79 -21.51
N ILE A 331 30.95 46.00 -20.85
CA ILE A 331 31.36 45.19 -19.69
C ILE A 331 31.11 46.00 -18.43
N THR A 332 30.24 45.53 -17.53
CA THR A 332 30.00 46.16 -16.23
C THR A 332 30.44 45.25 -15.11
N GLY A 333 31.04 45.81 -14.06
CA GLY A 333 31.57 45.00 -12.96
C GLY A 333 32.08 45.77 -11.76
N THR A 334 32.68 45.03 -10.84
CA THR A 334 33.32 45.51 -9.62
C THR A 334 34.83 45.39 -9.70
N MET A 335 35.54 46.35 -9.12
CA MET A 335 36.98 46.22 -8.86
C MET A 335 37.24 46.09 -7.36
N SER A 336 38.33 45.39 -7.02
CA SER A 336 38.85 45.30 -5.66
C SER A 336 40.37 45.33 -5.68
N ASN A 337 40.97 46.18 -4.85
CA ASN A 337 42.42 46.17 -4.63
C ASN A 337 42.74 45.30 -3.40
N PRO A 338 43.38 44.12 -3.56
CA PRO A 338 43.64 43.20 -2.46
C PRO A 338 44.63 43.73 -1.43
N ASN A 339 45.41 44.76 -1.78
CA ASN A 339 46.45 45.36 -0.94
C ASN A 339 45.95 46.54 -0.09
N SER A 340 44.72 47.02 -0.28
CA SER A 340 44.19 48.23 0.38
C SER A 340 42.72 48.20 0.79
N SER A 341 42.02 47.06 0.58
CA SER A 341 40.60 46.88 0.89
C SER A 341 39.63 47.81 0.13
N LEU A 342 40.13 48.62 -0.82
CA LEU A 342 39.32 49.48 -1.66
C LEU A 342 38.49 48.64 -2.64
N THR A 343 37.23 49.02 -2.80
CA THR A 343 36.31 48.45 -3.79
C THR A 343 35.62 49.57 -4.58
N GLY A 344 35.24 49.27 -5.81
CA GLY A 344 34.60 50.23 -6.71
C GLY A 344 33.87 49.51 -7.84
N CYS A 345 33.29 50.29 -8.75
CA CYS A 345 32.61 49.77 -9.94
C CYS A 345 33.21 50.38 -11.20
N PHE A 346 33.05 49.66 -12.30
CA PHE A 346 33.52 50.07 -13.61
C PHE A 346 32.52 49.73 -14.72
N THR A 347 32.65 50.42 -15.84
CA THR A 347 31.91 50.20 -17.08
C THR A 347 32.87 50.41 -18.24
N ILE A 348 33.02 49.40 -19.09
CA ILE A 348 33.85 49.43 -20.30
C ILE A 348 32.94 49.47 -21.51
N THR A 349 33.17 50.42 -22.41
CA THR A 349 32.42 50.61 -23.66
C THR A 349 33.37 50.78 -24.84
N LEU A 350 33.06 50.14 -25.97
CA LEU A 350 33.77 50.39 -27.24
C LEU A 350 33.49 51.83 -27.72
N ASP A 351 34.52 52.54 -28.16
CA ASP A 351 34.32 53.82 -28.84
C ASP A 351 33.86 53.56 -30.29
N SER A 352 32.56 53.75 -30.53
CA SER A 352 31.93 53.63 -31.85
C SER A 352 32.54 54.54 -32.93
N SER A 353 33.29 55.59 -32.57
CA SER A 353 34.01 56.43 -33.55
C SER A 353 35.35 55.83 -34.00
N SER A 354 35.78 54.73 -33.37
CA SER A 354 37.03 54.02 -33.69
C SER A 354 36.86 52.78 -34.59
N VAL A 355 35.62 52.46 -35.01
CA VAL A 355 35.27 51.28 -35.81
C VAL A 355 34.20 51.61 -36.86
N VAL A 356 34.10 50.79 -37.91
CA VAL A 356 32.95 50.77 -38.84
C VAL A 356 31.91 49.75 -38.35
N LEU A 357 30.64 50.17 -38.30
CA LEU A 357 29.50 49.34 -37.90
C LEU A 357 28.67 48.90 -39.12
N GLY A 358 28.09 47.71 -39.05
CA GLY A 358 27.17 47.14 -40.04
C GLY A 358 27.15 45.61 -39.97
N CYS A 359 26.26 44.95 -40.72
CA CYS A 359 26.24 43.49 -40.78
C CYS A 359 27.57 42.93 -41.31
N ASN A 360 28.36 42.28 -40.44
CA ASN A 360 29.67 41.70 -40.79
C ASN A 360 29.62 40.20 -41.14
N ASP A 361 28.43 39.59 -41.13
CA ASP A 361 28.22 38.19 -41.49
C ASP A 361 28.09 38.02 -43.02
N ILE A 362 29.09 37.39 -43.63
CA ILE A 362 29.16 37.11 -45.08
C ILE A 362 28.05 36.20 -45.61
N THR A 363 27.27 35.55 -44.73
CA THR A 363 26.12 34.71 -45.11
C THR A 363 24.80 35.47 -45.16
N ALA A 364 24.76 36.73 -44.72
CA ALA A 364 23.59 37.59 -44.79
C ALA A 364 23.43 38.25 -46.18
N ILE A 365 22.18 38.45 -46.60
CA ILE A 365 21.78 39.08 -47.86
C ILE A 365 22.26 40.55 -47.95
N ASN A 366 22.45 41.21 -46.80
CA ASN A 366 22.87 42.61 -46.67
C ASN A 366 24.25 42.79 -45.99
N TYR A 367 25.12 41.79 -46.10
CA TYR A 367 26.52 41.88 -45.65
C TYR A 367 27.25 43.14 -46.16
N ASP A 368 27.92 43.87 -45.26
CA ASP A 368 28.83 44.96 -45.62
C ASP A 368 30.30 44.52 -45.42
N THR A 369 31.05 44.46 -46.52
CA THR A 369 32.49 44.12 -46.52
C THR A 369 33.37 45.10 -45.74
N ASN A 370 32.85 46.25 -45.32
CA ASN A 370 33.57 47.29 -44.57
C ASN A 370 33.29 47.22 -43.06
N ALA A 371 32.29 46.47 -42.62
CA ALA A 371 31.92 46.39 -41.21
C ALA A 371 32.98 45.66 -40.38
N GLN A 372 33.43 46.30 -39.29
CA GLN A 372 34.41 45.74 -38.36
C GLN A 372 33.75 45.13 -37.12
N VAL A 373 32.56 45.62 -36.77
CA VAL A 373 31.75 45.15 -35.64
C VAL A 373 30.29 45.10 -36.10
N ASP A 374 29.60 44.00 -35.79
CA ASP A 374 28.19 43.83 -36.12
C ASP A 374 27.31 44.83 -35.33
N ASP A 375 26.31 45.40 -36.01
CA ASP A 375 25.27 46.23 -35.43
C ASP A 375 23.93 45.50 -35.26
N GLY A 376 23.87 44.23 -35.66
CA GLY A 376 22.68 43.38 -35.60
C GLY A 376 21.72 43.60 -36.78
N SER A 377 22.18 44.23 -37.87
CA SER A 377 21.35 44.49 -39.06
C SER A 377 21.20 43.31 -40.04
N CYS A 378 21.84 42.16 -39.77
CA CYS A 378 21.89 41.03 -40.70
C CYS A 378 20.52 40.39 -41.04
N ILE A 379 20.29 40.14 -42.33
CA ILE A 379 19.10 39.51 -42.91
C ILE A 379 19.52 38.22 -43.61
N TYR A 380 19.02 37.07 -43.16
CA TYR A 380 19.45 35.76 -43.66
C TYR A 380 18.52 35.16 -44.73
N PRO A 381 19.05 34.39 -45.69
CA PRO A 381 18.24 33.64 -46.64
C PRO A 381 17.56 32.44 -45.94
N ILE A 382 16.28 32.24 -46.24
CA ILE A 382 15.50 31.07 -45.83
C ILE A 382 15.19 30.30 -47.10
N PHE A 383 15.83 29.15 -47.24
CA PHE A 383 15.75 28.28 -48.42
C PHE A 383 14.59 27.29 -48.33
N GLY A 384 13.84 27.13 -49.42
CA GLY A 384 12.82 26.11 -49.57
C GLY A 384 11.98 26.31 -50.82
N CYS A 385 11.15 25.32 -51.17
CA CYS A 385 10.28 25.39 -52.34
C CYS A 385 9.22 26.50 -52.21
N THR A 386 9.24 27.46 -53.14
CA THR A 386 8.31 28.60 -53.15
C THR A 386 7.02 28.37 -53.96
N ASP A 387 6.87 27.22 -54.64
CA ASP A 387 5.65 26.86 -55.38
C ASP A 387 4.60 26.20 -54.46
N SER A 388 3.49 26.91 -54.24
CA SER A 388 2.32 26.48 -53.45
C SER A 388 1.62 25.17 -53.88
N THR A 389 2.00 24.58 -55.03
CA THR A 389 1.42 23.34 -55.56
C THR A 389 2.31 22.11 -55.39
N ALA A 390 3.56 22.27 -54.93
CA ALA A 390 4.48 21.16 -54.67
C ALA A 390 4.17 20.43 -53.36
N CYS A 391 4.53 19.15 -53.28
CA CYS A 391 4.34 18.32 -52.08
C CYS A 391 5.21 18.76 -50.87
N ASN A 392 6.09 19.74 -51.04
CA ASN A 392 7.02 20.28 -50.05
C ASN A 392 7.11 21.81 -50.07
N PHE A 393 6.04 22.52 -50.46
CA PHE A 393 5.96 23.99 -50.37
C PHE A 393 6.28 24.50 -48.95
N ASP A 394 7.14 25.52 -48.85
CA ASP A 394 7.40 26.25 -47.60
C ASP A 394 6.94 27.72 -47.68
N VAL A 395 6.14 28.11 -46.70
CA VAL A 395 5.59 29.46 -46.53
C VAL A 395 6.54 30.41 -45.78
N GLN A 396 7.65 29.90 -45.23
CA GLN A 396 8.72 30.70 -44.62
C GLN A 396 9.90 30.96 -45.57
N ALA A 397 10.01 30.19 -46.66
CA ALA A 397 11.06 30.37 -47.66
C ALA A 397 11.00 31.77 -48.30
N ASN A 398 12.13 32.49 -48.26
CA ASN A 398 12.31 33.77 -48.93
C ASN A 398 13.22 33.66 -50.17
N THR A 399 13.86 32.49 -50.35
CA THR A 399 14.77 32.17 -51.45
C THR A 399 14.44 30.77 -51.96
N ASP A 400 14.09 30.64 -53.24
CA ASP A 400 13.80 29.33 -53.84
C ASP A 400 15.09 28.51 -54.01
N ASP A 401 15.06 27.25 -53.59
CA ASP A 401 16.20 26.32 -53.65
C ASP A 401 16.05 25.25 -54.76
N GLY A 402 14.96 25.30 -55.53
CA GLY A 402 14.64 24.31 -56.56
C GLY A 402 14.20 22.94 -56.01
N SER A 403 13.88 22.82 -54.71
CA SER A 403 13.52 21.54 -54.08
C SER A 403 12.11 21.03 -54.39
N CYS A 404 11.29 21.75 -55.16
CA CYS A 404 9.87 21.44 -55.37
C CYS A 404 9.62 20.05 -56.01
N LEU A 405 8.88 19.17 -55.31
CA LEU A 405 8.58 17.78 -55.71
C LEU A 405 7.11 17.57 -56.10
N ILE A 406 6.91 16.74 -57.13
CA ILE A 406 5.61 16.26 -57.63
C ILE A 406 5.75 14.75 -57.92
N ILE A 407 5.07 13.88 -57.16
CA ILE A 407 5.21 12.40 -57.25
C ILE A 407 3.84 11.72 -57.13
N SER A 408 3.59 10.69 -57.95
CA SER A 408 2.31 9.94 -57.98
C SER A 408 2.52 8.42 -58.00
N GLY A 409 1.62 7.66 -57.35
CA GLY A 409 1.71 6.20 -57.13
C GLY A 409 0.73 5.72 -56.04
N CYS A 410 0.58 4.41 -55.81
CA CYS A 410 -0.43 3.88 -54.86
C CYS A 410 -0.07 4.11 -53.39
N THR A 411 -0.96 4.78 -52.64
CA THR A 411 -0.68 5.23 -51.25
C THR A 411 -1.22 4.32 -50.13
N ASP A 412 -1.63 3.08 -50.38
CA ASP A 412 -2.08 2.13 -49.33
C ASP A 412 -0.92 1.33 -48.72
N ALA A 413 -0.54 1.70 -47.49
CA ALA A 413 0.61 1.16 -46.75
C ALA A 413 0.57 -0.35 -46.44
N LEU A 414 -0.56 -1.03 -46.63
CA LEU A 414 -0.65 -2.49 -46.39
C LEU A 414 -0.16 -3.32 -47.58
N ALA A 415 0.18 -2.68 -48.71
CA ALA A 415 0.38 -3.35 -49.98
C ALA A 415 1.83 -3.70 -50.35
N LEU A 416 1.99 -4.80 -51.12
CA LEU A 416 3.23 -5.26 -51.75
C LEU A 416 3.90 -4.22 -52.66
N ASN A 417 3.10 -3.35 -53.27
CA ASN A 417 3.54 -2.26 -54.14
C ASN A 417 2.89 -0.93 -53.72
N TYR A 418 2.71 -0.76 -52.41
CA TYR A 418 2.65 0.56 -51.80
C TYR A 418 3.86 1.38 -52.24
N ASP A 419 3.64 2.60 -52.73
CA ASP A 419 4.70 3.57 -52.94
C ASP A 419 4.64 4.63 -51.84
N SER A 420 5.52 4.49 -50.85
CA SER A 420 5.65 5.44 -49.73
C SER A 420 6.23 6.80 -50.14
N SER A 421 6.63 7.00 -51.40
CA SER A 421 7.10 8.27 -51.94
C SER A 421 6.02 9.05 -52.71
N ALA A 422 4.88 8.42 -53.01
CA ALA A 422 3.77 9.06 -53.69
C ALA A 422 2.97 9.97 -52.74
N CYS A 423 2.84 11.25 -53.13
CA CYS A 423 1.95 12.21 -52.46
C CYS A 423 0.58 12.35 -53.17
N ILE A 424 0.38 11.63 -54.28
CA ILE A 424 -0.81 11.69 -55.14
C ILE A 424 -1.14 10.26 -55.61
N ASP A 425 -2.36 9.76 -55.33
CA ASP A 425 -2.74 8.37 -55.64
C ASP A 425 -2.94 8.11 -57.15
N ASP A 426 -2.48 6.94 -57.62
CA ASP A 426 -2.67 6.42 -58.98
C ASP A 426 -3.50 5.11 -59.06
N GLY A 427 -3.74 4.43 -57.92
CA GLY A 427 -4.68 3.32 -57.77
C GLY A 427 -4.17 1.90 -58.12
N SER A 428 -3.02 1.43 -57.60
CA SER A 428 -2.30 0.26 -58.17
C SER A 428 -1.89 -0.97 -57.27
N CYS A 429 -2.35 -1.15 -56.01
CA CYS A 429 -1.79 -2.06 -54.95
C CYS A 429 -2.10 -3.63 -54.88
N ALA A 430 -1.33 -4.46 -54.10
CA ALA A 430 -1.41 -5.96 -53.88
C ALA A 430 -0.88 -6.53 -52.48
N TYR A 431 -0.78 -7.86 -52.14
CA TYR A 431 -0.48 -8.41 -50.74
C TYR A 431 0.31 -9.78 -50.57
N SER A 432 0.88 -10.17 -49.38
CA SER A 432 1.73 -11.42 -49.12
C SER A 432 1.81 -12.07 -47.66
N THR A 433 2.65 -13.11 -47.37
CA THR A 433 2.29 -14.31 -46.52
C THR A 433 3.25 -15.17 -45.55
N ALA A 434 4.52 -14.90 -45.12
CA ALA A 434 5.42 -15.94 -44.43
C ALA A 434 5.81 -15.79 -42.89
N CYS A 435 6.05 -16.89 -42.09
CA CYS A 435 6.13 -16.91 -40.58
C CYS A 435 7.33 -17.61 -39.85
N THR A 436 7.70 -17.14 -38.64
CA THR A 436 8.92 -17.50 -37.84
C THR A 436 8.81 -17.69 -36.30
N THR A 437 7.62 -17.78 -35.67
CA THR A 437 7.43 -17.98 -34.19
C THR A 437 7.86 -16.85 -33.21
N PRO A 438 7.58 -15.56 -33.47
CA PRO A 438 8.13 -14.43 -32.68
C PRO A 438 7.74 -14.42 -31.18
N THR A 439 8.69 -14.08 -30.30
CA THR A 439 8.40 -13.88 -28.86
C THR A 439 7.50 -12.65 -28.64
N PRO A 440 6.53 -12.67 -27.70
CA PRO A 440 5.62 -11.53 -27.51
C PRO A 440 6.36 -10.26 -27.08
N THR A 441 5.98 -9.13 -27.66
CA THR A 441 6.54 -7.79 -27.39
C THR A 441 5.51 -6.87 -26.70
N GLY A 442 5.91 -5.63 -26.38
CA GLY A 442 5.04 -4.60 -25.81
C GLY A 442 4.41 -4.99 -24.46
N ILE A 443 5.08 -5.88 -23.72
CA ILE A 443 4.49 -6.51 -22.54
C ILE A 443 4.56 -5.53 -21.37
N HIS A 444 3.41 -5.17 -20.80
CA HIS A 444 3.33 -4.24 -19.68
C HIS A 444 2.06 -4.46 -18.84
N ALA A 445 1.98 -3.83 -17.67
CA ALA A 445 0.90 -4.02 -16.72
C ALA A 445 0.18 -2.70 -16.37
N VAL A 446 -1.15 -2.73 -16.37
CA VAL A 446 -2.03 -1.55 -16.23
C VAL A 446 -3.27 -1.86 -15.40
N ASP A 447 -4.04 -0.81 -15.04
CA ASP A 447 -5.29 -0.90 -14.28
C ASP A 447 -5.14 -1.55 -12.89
N THR A 448 -3.95 -1.40 -12.30
CA THR A 448 -3.51 -2.13 -11.11
C THR A 448 -4.12 -1.58 -9.83
N ILE A 449 -4.75 -2.47 -9.05
CA ILE A 449 -5.33 -2.16 -7.73
C ILE A 449 -5.19 -3.37 -6.81
N HIS A 450 -5.39 -3.20 -5.50
CA HIS A 450 -5.25 -4.21 -4.44
C HIS A 450 -5.50 -5.69 -4.83
N THR A 451 -6.57 -6.03 -5.54
CA THR A 451 -6.93 -7.43 -5.88
C THR A 451 -6.71 -7.88 -7.33
N ARG A 452 -6.18 -7.01 -8.22
CA ARG A 452 -6.10 -7.30 -9.67
C ARG A 452 -5.17 -6.39 -10.48
N VAL A 453 -4.79 -6.87 -11.67
CA VAL A 453 -4.16 -6.09 -12.74
C VAL A 453 -4.70 -6.50 -14.10
N ARG A 454 -4.44 -5.72 -15.14
CA ARG A 454 -4.46 -6.14 -16.54
C ARG A 454 -3.05 -6.19 -17.12
N ILE A 455 -2.61 -7.37 -17.53
CA ILE A 455 -1.41 -7.55 -18.36
C ILE A 455 -1.78 -7.28 -19.80
N LYS A 456 -0.91 -6.59 -20.55
CA LYS A 456 -0.98 -6.36 -21.99
C LYS A 456 0.27 -6.86 -22.70
N TRP A 457 0.19 -7.01 -24.02
CA TRP A 457 1.29 -7.33 -24.96
C TRP A 457 0.81 -7.03 -26.40
N ASP A 458 1.72 -6.93 -27.36
CA ASP A 458 1.40 -6.55 -28.75
C ASP A 458 0.59 -7.61 -29.51
N ASN A 459 -0.10 -7.19 -30.59
CA ASN A 459 -0.81 -8.12 -31.45
C ASN A 459 0.18 -8.85 -32.37
N MET A 460 0.71 -9.99 -31.91
CA MET A 460 1.64 -10.82 -32.69
C MET A 460 0.95 -11.60 -33.84
N SER A 461 -0.21 -11.14 -34.32
CA SER A 461 -0.94 -11.71 -35.44
C SER A 461 -0.55 -11.03 -36.76
N SER A 462 -0.05 -11.79 -37.73
CA SER A 462 0.17 -11.34 -39.11
C SER A 462 -0.56 -12.25 -40.11
N SER A 463 -0.45 -11.96 -41.42
CA SER A 463 -0.96 -12.83 -42.50
C SER A 463 -0.37 -14.25 -42.50
N SER A 464 0.64 -14.50 -41.66
CA SER A 464 1.44 -15.71 -41.62
C SER A 464 1.58 -16.30 -40.23
N CYS A 465 1.90 -15.47 -39.24
CA CYS A 465 2.04 -15.87 -37.84
C CYS A 465 0.74 -15.56 -37.11
N THR A 466 -0.08 -16.59 -36.90
CA THR A 466 -1.18 -16.52 -35.94
C THR A 466 -0.73 -17.15 -34.61
N PRO A 467 -0.81 -16.44 -33.48
CA PRO A 467 -0.56 -17.04 -32.17
C PRO A 467 -1.74 -17.95 -31.79
N ASN A 468 -1.45 -19.16 -31.32
CA ASN A 468 -2.44 -20.12 -30.85
C ASN A 468 -2.65 -20.06 -29.32
N GLN A 469 -1.64 -19.60 -28.58
CA GLN A 469 -1.70 -19.49 -27.13
C GLN A 469 -0.69 -18.48 -26.65
N TYR A 470 -1.10 -17.61 -25.73
CA TYR A 470 -0.18 -17.01 -24.76
C TYR A 470 -0.27 -17.74 -23.42
N ARG A 471 0.86 -17.96 -22.74
CA ARG A 471 0.87 -18.31 -21.31
C ARG A 471 1.54 -17.19 -20.55
N ILE A 472 0.79 -16.59 -19.64
CA ILE A 472 1.30 -15.75 -18.57
C ILE A 472 1.64 -16.71 -17.42
N GLN A 473 2.90 -17.06 -17.17
CA GLN A 473 3.20 -17.57 -15.81
C GLN A 473 3.11 -16.38 -14.86
N TYR A 474 2.70 -16.56 -13.60
CA TYR A 474 2.92 -15.54 -12.57
C TYR A 474 3.29 -16.18 -11.22
N ARG A 475 4.34 -15.70 -10.53
CA ARG A 475 4.81 -16.32 -9.27
C ARG A 475 5.70 -15.45 -8.38
N VAL A 476 6.04 -15.98 -7.24
CA VAL A 476 6.01 -15.36 -5.95
C VAL A 476 7.39 -14.98 -5.36
N GLN A 477 7.63 -13.71 -5.00
CA GLN A 477 8.63 -13.33 -3.99
C GLN A 477 8.45 -14.23 -2.79
N GLY A 478 9.55 -14.39 -2.11
CA GLY A 478 9.65 -15.42 -1.13
C GLY A 478 9.56 -16.85 -1.67
N THR A 479 9.22 -17.13 -2.95
CA THR A 479 8.82 -18.50 -3.33
C THR A 479 9.04 -19.01 -4.78
N SER A 480 9.30 -20.32 -4.86
CA SER A 480 9.74 -21.04 -6.06
C SER A 480 8.63 -21.61 -6.99
N ALA A 481 7.34 -21.54 -6.61
CA ALA A 481 6.26 -22.30 -7.25
C ALA A 481 5.43 -21.51 -8.29
N TRP A 482 5.50 -21.83 -9.60
CA TRP A 482 4.82 -21.02 -10.65
C TRP A 482 3.30 -21.22 -10.74
N SER A 483 2.51 -20.17 -10.47
CA SER A 483 1.12 -20.06 -10.96
C SER A 483 1.11 -19.69 -12.46
N ASN A 484 -0.02 -19.92 -13.14
CA ASN A 484 -0.12 -19.75 -14.59
C ASN A 484 -1.54 -19.30 -15.03
N LYS A 485 -1.62 -18.24 -15.84
CA LYS A 485 -2.80 -17.88 -16.64
C LYS A 485 -2.55 -18.21 -18.13
N ASN A 486 -3.34 -19.12 -18.68
CA ASN A 486 -3.35 -19.34 -20.12
C ASN A 486 -4.35 -18.38 -20.81
N VAL A 487 -4.00 -18.00 -22.03
CA VAL A 487 -4.81 -17.15 -22.92
C VAL A 487 -4.79 -17.86 -24.28
N LEU A 488 -5.74 -18.76 -24.46
CA LEU A 488 -5.84 -19.61 -25.63
C LEU A 488 -6.53 -18.86 -26.77
N ASN A 489 -6.03 -19.04 -28.00
CA ASN A 489 -6.76 -18.69 -29.20
C ASN A 489 -7.89 -19.70 -29.41
N THR A 490 -9.07 -19.38 -28.90
CA THR A 490 -10.26 -20.23 -29.06
C THR A 490 -10.71 -20.37 -30.52
N SER A 491 -10.21 -19.53 -31.42
CA SER A 491 -10.40 -19.63 -32.87
C SER A 491 -9.51 -20.70 -33.53
N ASN A 492 -8.66 -21.41 -32.75
CA ASN A 492 -7.77 -22.49 -33.21
C ASN A 492 -7.07 -22.14 -34.53
N CYS A 493 -6.20 -21.12 -34.47
CA CYS A 493 -5.47 -20.54 -35.60
C CYS A 493 -6.25 -19.62 -36.55
N GLY A 494 -7.48 -19.23 -36.19
CA GLY A 494 -8.08 -17.98 -36.68
C GLY A 494 -7.53 -16.72 -35.97
N PRO A 495 -7.91 -15.50 -36.43
CA PRO A 495 -7.38 -14.22 -35.92
C PRO A 495 -7.46 -14.05 -34.40
N PHE A 496 -6.40 -13.48 -33.80
CA PHE A 496 -6.23 -13.48 -32.35
C PHE A 496 -5.72 -12.16 -31.77
N ASN A 497 -6.54 -11.12 -31.90
CA ASN A 497 -6.25 -9.76 -31.42
C ASN A 497 -6.33 -9.62 -29.87
N GLN A 498 -6.17 -10.70 -29.09
CA GLN A 498 -6.14 -10.60 -27.63
C GLN A 498 -4.76 -10.14 -27.14
N THR A 499 -4.62 -8.83 -27.02
CA THR A 499 -3.44 -8.09 -26.54
C THR A 499 -3.42 -7.88 -25.02
N GLY A 500 -4.08 -8.75 -24.24
CA GLY A 500 -4.09 -8.63 -22.79
C GLY A 500 -5.02 -9.55 -22.00
N LYS A 501 -4.73 -9.72 -20.69
CA LYS A 501 -5.50 -10.52 -19.74
C LYS A 501 -5.58 -9.86 -18.36
N LEU A 502 -6.77 -9.86 -17.76
CA LEU A 502 -6.94 -9.50 -16.35
C LEU A 502 -6.49 -10.67 -15.46
N LEU A 503 -5.61 -10.40 -14.49
CA LEU A 503 -5.29 -11.30 -13.38
C LEU A 503 -6.05 -10.79 -12.14
N THR A 504 -6.63 -11.70 -11.37
CA THR A 504 -7.54 -11.41 -10.25
C THR A 504 -7.33 -12.41 -9.12
N ASN A 505 -7.90 -12.11 -7.94
CA ASN A 505 -7.65 -12.83 -6.70
C ASN A 505 -6.17 -12.76 -6.32
N LEU A 506 -5.58 -11.61 -6.67
CA LEU A 506 -4.27 -11.18 -6.24
C LEU A 506 -4.43 -10.67 -4.82
N ILE A 507 -3.45 -10.88 -3.97
CA ILE A 507 -3.63 -10.60 -2.54
C ILE A 507 -3.66 -9.07 -2.32
N PRO A 508 -4.59 -8.55 -1.48
CA PRO A 508 -4.73 -7.12 -1.19
C PRO A 508 -3.42 -6.52 -0.72
N GLY A 509 -2.81 -5.82 -1.67
CA GLY A 509 -1.40 -5.53 -1.65
C GLY A 509 -0.56 -6.80 -1.90
N THR A 510 0.04 -6.93 -3.09
CA THR A 510 1.04 -7.93 -3.54
C THR A 510 1.53 -7.57 -4.95
N THR A 511 2.83 -7.61 -5.23
CA THR A 511 3.38 -7.48 -6.60
C THR A 511 3.20 -8.79 -7.33
N TYR A 512 3.25 -8.82 -8.66
CA TYR A 512 3.46 -10.07 -9.39
C TYR A 512 4.59 -10.14 -10.44
N GLU A 513 5.42 -11.19 -10.31
CA GLU A 513 6.18 -11.80 -11.41
C GLU A 513 5.23 -12.25 -12.49
N TYR A 514 5.54 -12.00 -13.76
CA TYR A 514 4.95 -12.76 -14.83
C TYR A 514 5.83 -12.82 -16.09
N ARG A 515 5.73 -13.89 -16.88
CA ARG A 515 6.23 -13.93 -18.27
C ARG A 515 5.15 -14.37 -19.20
N VAL A 516 5.11 -13.77 -20.38
CA VAL A 516 4.31 -14.24 -21.49
C VAL A 516 5.18 -15.15 -22.36
N LYS A 517 4.63 -16.20 -22.95
CA LYS A 517 5.21 -16.80 -24.16
C LYS A 517 4.10 -17.12 -25.14
N ALA A 518 4.42 -17.09 -26.42
CA ALA A 518 3.52 -17.52 -27.47
C ALA A 518 3.82 -18.97 -27.91
N TRP A 519 2.79 -19.66 -28.35
CA TRP A 519 2.88 -20.76 -29.29
C TRP A 519 2.19 -20.30 -30.57
N TYR A 520 2.76 -20.62 -31.73
CA TYR A 520 2.19 -20.23 -33.03
C TYR A 520 1.58 -21.41 -33.75
N CYS A 521 0.73 -21.07 -34.69
CA CYS A 521 0.03 -22.00 -35.55
C CYS A 521 0.96 -22.60 -36.60
N TYR A 522 0.80 -23.90 -36.83
CA TYR A 522 1.50 -24.67 -37.88
C TYR A 522 3.03 -24.74 -37.74
N THR A 523 3.58 -24.31 -36.60
CA THR A 523 5.02 -24.31 -36.29
C THR A 523 5.36 -25.31 -35.19
N THR A 524 6.42 -26.10 -35.35
CA THR A 524 6.89 -27.09 -34.35
C THR A 524 7.69 -26.42 -33.23
N GLY A 525 7.03 -25.57 -32.43
CA GLY A 525 7.68 -24.92 -31.31
C GLY A 525 6.77 -23.94 -30.57
N SER A 526 7.34 -23.36 -29.53
CA SER A 526 6.88 -22.10 -28.95
C SER A 526 7.93 -21.03 -29.24
N SER A 527 7.56 -19.77 -29.09
CA SER A 527 8.55 -18.74 -28.87
C SER A 527 9.43 -19.07 -27.65
N THR A 528 10.54 -18.35 -27.47
CA THR A 528 11.18 -18.30 -26.15
C THR A 528 10.18 -17.76 -25.12
N TRP A 529 10.47 -17.96 -23.83
CA TRP A 529 9.81 -17.13 -22.84
C TRP A 529 10.11 -15.67 -23.17
N SER A 530 9.09 -14.80 -23.12
CA SER A 530 9.37 -13.38 -22.95
C SER A 530 10.23 -13.25 -21.72
N SER A 531 11.09 -12.26 -21.78
CA SER A 531 11.63 -11.73 -20.57
C SER A 531 10.47 -11.16 -19.71
N ILE A 532 10.64 -11.33 -18.41
CA ILE A 532 9.60 -11.29 -17.39
C ILE A 532 9.25 -9.84 -17.01
N GLN A 533 8.08 -9.65 -16.40
CA GLN A 533 7.36 -8.38 -16.26
C GLN A 533 6.52 -8.32 -14.98
N THR A 534 6.26 -7.12 -14.48
CA THR A 534 5.89 -6.80 -13.09
C THR A 534 4.58 -6.03 -12.95
N PHE A 535 4.03 -6.02 -11.73
CA PHE A 535 3.10 -4.99 -11.23
C PHE A 535 2.90 -5.07 -9.72
N ALA A 536 2.83 -3.93 -9.04
CA ALA A 536 2.39 -3.79 -7.65
C ALA A 536 0.88 -3.60 -7.62
N THR A 537 0.13 -4.42 -6.86
CA THR A 537 -1.22 -4.00 -6.46
C THR A 537 -1.17 -2.83 -5.47
N LEU A 538 -2.28 -2.44 -4.86
CA LEU A 538 -2.32 -1.35 -3.86
C LEU A 538 -2.68 -1.94 -2.50
N SER A 539 -2.38 -1.26 -1.39
CA SER A 539 -2.81 -1.69 -0.05
C SER A 539 -4.34 -1.86 0.00
N GLU A 540 -4.88 -2.73 0.87
CA GLU A 540 -6.34 -2.79 1.02
C GLU A 540 -6.90 -1.42 1.42
N CYS A 541 -8.04 -1.05 0.84
CA CYS A 541 -8.72 0.19 1.16
C CYS A 541 -9.48 0.04 2.49
N PRO A 542 -9.14 0.75 3.58
CA PRO A 542 -9.77 0.54 4.88
C PRO A 542 -11.21 1.08 4.89
N ASN A 543 -12.12 0.38 5.57
CA ASN A 543 -13.48 0.87 5.81
C ASN A 543 -13.54 1.70 7.11
N VAL A 544 -14.51 2.61 7.23
CA VAL A 544 -14.54 3.60 8.34
C VAL A 544 -14.56 2.97 9.74
N GLY A 545 -13.93 3.63 10.70
CA GLY A 545 -13.92 3.24 12.11
C GLY A 545 -15.20 3.65 12.84
N ASN A 546 -15.53 2.94 13.93
CA ASN A 546 -16.64 3.24 14.85
C ASN A 546 -17.98 3.66 14.20
N PHE A 547 -18.36 3.01 13.10
CA PHE A 547 -19.58 3.34 12.35
C PHE A 547 -20.84 3.15 13.22
N ASN A 548 -21.55 4.24 13.48
CA ASN A 548 -22.71 4.30 14.38
C ASN A 548 -23.86 5.15 13.77
N VAL A 549 -25.07 5.03 14.33
CA VAL A 549 -26.26 5.78 13.90
C VAL A 549 -27.14 6.17 15.08
N ILE A 550 -27.55 7.44 15.11
CA ILE A 550 -28.54 7.98 16.05
C ILE A 550 -29.78 8.45 15.26
N SER A 551 -30.97 8.34 15.86
CA SER A 551 -32.25 8.67 15.20
C SER A 551 -32.98 9.80 15.95
N PRO A 552 -32.53 11.06 15.82
CA PRO A 552 -33.02 12.18 16.64
C PRO A 552 -34.42 12.70 16.25
N LEU A 553 -35.05 12.18 15.18
CA LEU A 553 -36.47 12.35 14.86
C LEU A 553 -36.97 11.08 14.16
N SER A 554 -38.28 10.79 14.23
CA SER A 554 -38.89 9.61 13.61
C SER A 554 -38.71 9.50 12.08
N SER A 555 -38.36 10.60 11.40
CA SER A 555 -38.10 10.67 9.95
C SER A 555 -36.64 10.99 9.59
N ARG A 556 -35.70 10.95 10.55
CA ARG A 556 -34.31 11.37 10.38
C ARG A 556 -33.31 10.50 11.14
N ALA A 557 -32.34 9.96 10.41
CA ALA A 557 -31.15 9.29 10.97
C ALA A 557 -29.89 10.15 10.76
N VAL A 558 -28.93 10.07 11.69
CA VAL A 558 -27.60 10.67 11.58
C VAL A 558 -26.57 9.58 11.81
N PHE A 559 -25.74 9.33 10.79
CA PHE A 559 -24.63 8.39 10.84
C PHE A 559 -23.36 9.11 11.28
N THR A 560 -22.51 8.46 12.06
CA THR A 560 -21.21 8.97 12.56
C THR A 560 -20.14 7.88 12.46
N TRP A 561 -18.88 8.27 12.27
CA TRP A 561 -17.73 7.38 12.16
C TRP A 561 -16.42 8.16 12.30
N ASP A 562 -15.30 7.45 12.38
CA ASP A 562 -13.95 8.00 12.31
C ASP A 562 -13.08 7.24 11.30
N ASP A 563 -11.78 7.46 11.33
CA ASP A 563 -10.74 6.83 10.53
C ASP A 563 -9.78 5.96 11.35
N SER A 564 -10.24 5.37 12.48
CA SER A 564 -9.41 4.46 13.31
C SER A 564 -8.77 3.30 12.54
N ASN A 565 -9.35 2.96 11.38
CA ASN A 565 -8.92 1.88 10.50
C ASN A 565 -7.99 2.33 9.36
N GLY A 566 -7.74 3.64 9.22
CA GLY A 566 -6.89 4.23 8.19
C GLY A 566 -7.61 5.10 7.14
N PRO A 567 -6.85 5.81 6.29
CA PRO A 567 -7.36 6.81 5.37
C PRO A 567 -8.02 6.23 4.10
N TYR A 568 -8.96 6.98 3.55
CA TYR A 568 -9.69 6.68 2.32
C TYR A 568 -10.03 7.98 1.58
N SER A 569 -10.54 7.92 0.33
CA SER A 569 -10.91 9.11 -0.43
C SER A 569 -12.35 9.57 -0.13
N PHE A 570 -13.31 8.63 -0.16
CA PHE A 570 -14.70 8.90 0.28
C PHE A 570 -15.40 7.65 0.82
N VAL A 571 -16.42 7.85 1.65
CA VAL A 571 -17.33 6.80 2.13
C VAL A 571 -18.71 6.96 1.48
N ARG A 572 -19.38 5.85 1.18
CA ARG A 572 -20.82 5.81 0.86
C ARG A 572 -21.56 5.08 1.97
N ILE A 573 -22.74 5.58 2.30
CA ILE A 573 -23.62 5.00 3.31
C ILE A 573 -24.93 4.64 2.62
N LYS A 574 -25.39 3.39 2.82
CA LYS A 574 -26.70 2.93 2.37
C LYS A 574 -27.48 2.32 3.52
N LEU A 575 -28.80 2.43 3.46
CA LEU A 575 -29.73 1.88 4.42
C LEU A 575 -30.96 1.30 3.75
N ARG A 576 -31.56 0.29 4.37
CA ARG A 576 -32.81 -0.34 3.92
C ARG A 576 -33.79 -0.49 5.08
N VAL A 577 -35.06 -0.74 4.77
CA VAL A 577 -36.04 -1.19 5.77
C VAL A 577 -35.60 -2.53 6.35
N ASP A 578 -35.66 -2.68 7.67
CA ASP A 578 -35.14 -3.81 8.46
C ASP A 578 -35.82 -5.15 8.13
N THR A 579 -37.15 -5.14 7.98
CA THR A 579 -37.98 -6.32 7.75
C THR A 579 -37.76 -7.01 6.39
N ILE A 580 -37.05 -6.35 5.45
CA ILE A 580 -36.72 -6.94 4.15
C ILE A 580 -35.59 -7.95 4.33
N SER A 581 -35.94 -9.23 4.43
CA SER A 581 -34.98 -10.33 4.64
C SER A 581 -34.01 -10.51 3.47
N ASN A 582 -34.51 -10.44 2.24
CA ASN A 582 -33.76 -10.64 0.99
C ASN A 582 -33.73 -9.35 0.14
N PRO A 583 -32.91 -8.34 0.50
CA PRO A 583 -32.97 -7.01 -0.11
C PRO A 583 -32.32 -6.93 -1.49
N THR A 584 -33.11 -6.50 -2.46
CA THR A 584 -32.70 -6.17 -3.84
C THR A 584 -32.04 -4.80 -3.93
N GLY A 585 -31.57 -4.41 -5.13
CA GLY A 585 -30.91 -3.12 -5.35
C GLY A 585 -31.79 -1.90 -5.03
N SER A 586 -33.09 -1.97 -5.32
CA SER A 586 -34.07 -0.90 -5.08
C SER A 586 -34.44 -0.71 -3.61
N ASP A 587 -34.21 -1.71 -2.76
CA ASP A 587 -34.52 -1.63 -1.32
C ASP A 587 -33.49 -0.80 -0.54
N TRP A 588 -32.33 -0.50 -1.15
CA TRP A 588 -31.28 0.31 -0.57
C TRP A 588 -31.41 1.78 -0.98
N GLN A 589 -31.63 2.64 0.01
CA GLN A 589 -31.50 4.08 -0.15
C GLN A 589 -30.08 4.54 0.23
N ASN A 590 -29.57 5.56 -0.44
CA ASN A 590 -28.32 6.22 -0.05
C ASN A 590 -28.56 7.31 1.01
N ALA A 591 -27.57 7.51 1.88
CA ALA A 591 -27.43 8.65 2.76
C ALA A 591 -26.21 9.49 2.34
N GLY A 592 -26.46 10.63 1.69
CA GLY A 592 -25.43 11.62 1.37
C GLY A 592 -25.11 11.89 -0.10
N GLY A 593 -25.73 11.17 -1.05
CA GLY A 593 -25.52 11.40 -2.50
C GLY A 593 -24.38 10.57 -3.07
N PHE A 594 -23.46 11.19 -3.83
CA PHE A 594 -22.33 10.50 -4.48
C PHE A 594 -21.32 9.93 -3.47
N GLY A 595 -21.25 10.48 -2.26
CA GLY A 595 -20.37 10.04 -1.18
C GLY A 595 -20.27 11.10 -0.08
N VAL A 596 -19.42 10.84 0.90
CA VAL A 596 -18.94 11.79 1.89
C VAL A 596 -17.42 11.72 1.84
N ASN A 597 -16.77 12.82 1.49
CA ASN A 597 -15.31 12.88 1.37
C ASN A 597 -14.66 12.72 2.75
N TYR A 598 -13.43 12.22 2.75
CA TYR A 598 -12.61 12.11 3.96
C TYR A 598 -12.42 13.46 4.68
N GLY A 599 -12.18 13.41 5.99
CA GLY A 599 -12.20 14.59 6.87
C GLY A 599 -13.61 15.03 7.30
N THR A 600 -14.67 14.34 6.87
CA THR A 600 -16.03 14.53 7.38
C THR A 600 -16.52 13.27 8.08
N TRP A 601 -16.92 13.41 9.35
CA TRP A 601 -17.15 12.30 10.29
C TRP A 601 -18.64 12.00 10.58
N SER A 602 -19.56 12.62 9.84
CA SER A 602 -20.99 12.38 9.99
C SER A 602 -21.82 12.65 8.73
N ARG A 603 -23.02 12.04 8.64
CA ARG A 603 -24.00 12.32 7.57
C ARG A 603 -25.43 12.14 8.04
N THR A 604 -26.26 13.16 7.81
CA THR A 604 -27.70 13.10 8.05
C THR A 604 -28.45 12.53 6.85
N LYS A 605 -29.44 11.66 7.10
CA LYS A 605 -30.46 11.19 6.17
C LYS A 605 -31.83 11.66 6.67
N ASN A 606 -32.44 12.59 5.92
CA ASN A 606 -33.82 13.03 6.12
C ASN A 606 -34.79 12.21 5.24
N GLY A 607 -36.09 12.30 5.52
CA GLY A 607 -37.14 11.73 4.66
C GLY A 607 -37.34 10.24 4.84
N LEU A 608 -37.10 9.70 6.04
CA LEU A 608 -37.46 8.33 6.41
C LEU A 608 -38.92 8.24 6.85
N VAL A 609 -39.53 7.07 6.69
CA VAL A 609 -40.93 6.85 7.08
C VAL A 609 -40.98 6.57 8.58
N ALA A 610 -41.78 7.36 9.31
CA ALA A 610 -41.96 7.20 10.75
C ALA A 610 -42.52 5.81 11.10
N GLY A 611 -42.03 5.23 12.21
CA GLY A 611 -42.40 3.88 12.66
C GLY A 611 -41.73 2.73 11.90
N VAL A 612 -41.11 2.98 10.74
CA VAL A 612 -40.45 1.95 9.93
C VAL A 612 -38.99 1.79 10.36
N ARG A 613 -38.58 0.60 10.81
CA ARG A 613 -37.20 0.28 11.18
C ARG A 613 -36.26 0.24 9.98
N TYR A 614 -35.04 0.74 10.15
CA TYR A 614 -33.97 0.69 9.14
C TYR A 614 -32.66 0.14 9.71
N ARG A 615 -31.86 -0.54 8.86
CA ARG A 615 -30.44 -0.82 9.11
C ARG A 615 -29.55 -0.12 8.08
N GLY A 616 -28.42 0.42 8.54
CA GLY A 616 -27.42 1.09 7.70
C GLY A 616 -26.09 0.34 7.66
N GLN A 617 -25.33 0.55 6.59
CA GLN A 617 -23.95 0.08 6.43
C GLN A 617 -23.15 1.05 5.55
N SER A 618 -21.85 1.17 5.79
CA SER A 618 -20.94 2.03 5.06
C SER A 618 -19.87 1.24 4.31
N ARG A 619 -19.28 1.87 3.28
CA ARG A 619 -18.16 1.34 2.51
C ARG A 619 -17.32 2.49 1.96
N THR A 620 -16.01 2.34 1.98
CA THR A 620 -15.05 3.33 1.51
C THR A 620 -14.57 3.03 0.09
N TRP A 621 -14.09 4.08 -0.57
CA TRP A 621 -13.35 4.04 -1.81
C TRP A 621 -12.06 4.84 -1.63
N CYS A 622 -10.95 4.31 -2.16
CA CYS A 622 -9.63 4.92 -2.04
C CYS A 622 -9.19 5.60 -3.34
N ASP A 623 -9.73 5.18 -4.48
CA ASP A 623 -9.76 5.99 -5.71
C ASP A 623 -10.83 7.10 -5.56
N PRO A 624 -10.51 8.41 -5.73
CA PRO A 624 -11.48 9.51 -5.71
C PRO A 624 -12.58 9.39 -6.78
N SER A 625 -12.31 8.71 -7.90
CA SER A 625 -13.26 8.38 -8.96
C SER A 625 -14.13 7.17 -8.59
N GLY A 626 -13.68 6.37 -7.61
CA GLY A 626 -14.40 5.25 -7.01
C GLY A 626 -14.17 3.91 -7.70
N GLY A 627 -15.22 3.37 -8.32
CA GLY A 627 -15.14 2.10 -9.06
C GLY A 627 -14.67 0.88 -8.23
N PRO A 628 -13.56 0.23 -8.59
CA PRO A 628 -13.15 -1.07 -8.05
C PRO A 628 -12.23 -0.98 -6.81
N TYR A 629 -11.57 0.15 -6.52
CA TYR A 629 -10.68 0.27 -5.36
C TYR A 629 -11.43 0.78 -4.12
N LYS A 630 -11.84 -0.16 -3.28
CA LYS A 630 -12.78 -0.01 -2.17
C LYS A 630 -12.55 -1.12 -1.15
N SER A 631 -12.95 -0.94 0.11
CA SER A 631 -12.83 -1.99 1.13
C SER A 631 -13.50 -3.29 0.70
N ALA A 632 -12.99 -4.46 1.08
CA ALA A 632 -13.51 -5.75 0.60
C ALA A 632 -15.01 -5.94 0.90
N SER A 633 -15.42 -5.61 2.12
CA SER A 633 -16.80 -5.66 2.62
C SER A 633 -17.43 -4.26 2.75
N TRP A 634 -18.76 -4.24 2.92
CA TRP A 634 -19.43 -3.15 3.65
C TRP A 634 -19.30 -3.42 5.16
N THR A 635 -19.48 -2.41 6.01
CA THR A 635 -19.52 -2.63 7.47
C THR A 635 -20.65 -3.59 7.87
N PRO A 636 -20.58 -4.19 9.07
CA PRO A 636 -21.75 -4.78 9.71
C PRO A 636 -22.96 -3.84 9.67
N LEU A 637 -24.16 -4.43 9.61
CA LEU A 637 -25.43 -3.69 9.57
C LEU A 637 -25.78 -3.16 10.96
N ILE A 638 -25.59 -1.85 11.15
CA ILE A 638 -25.96 -1.16 12.39
C ILE A 638 -27.45 -0.80 12.41
N PHE A 639 -28.03 -0.82 13.60
CA PHE A 639 -29.46 -0.58 13.83
C PHE A 639 -29.74 0.88 14.15
N GLY A 640 -30.76 1.46 13.51
CA GLY A 640 -31.39 2.69 14.00
C GLY A 640 -32.17 2.42 15.28
N HIS A 641 -31.48 2.37 16.42
CA HIS A 641 -32.03 1.87 17.69
C HIS A 641 -32.90 2.89 18.44
N SER A 642 -33.99 3.36 17.82
CA SER A 642 -35.16 3.99 18.46
C SER A 642 -36.35 4.10 17.49
N LEU A 643 -36.78 2.96 16.94
CA LEU A 643 -38.07 2.79 16.25
C LEU A 643 -38.92 1.78 17.04
N LEU A 644 -39.15 2.22 18.27
CA LEU A 644 -40.16 1.94 19.29
C LEU A 644 -40.37 3.32 19.94
N VAL A 645 -41.58 3.86 20.10
CA VAL A 645 -42.93 3.32 19.84
C VAL A 645 -43.59 4.09 18.69
#